data_AF-A0A318Z2H0-F1
#
_entry.id   AF-A0A318Z2H0-F1
#
_cell.length_a   1.000
_cell.length_b   1.000
_cell.length_c   1.000
_cell.angle_alpha   90.00
_cell.angle_beta   90.00
_cell.angle_gamma   90.00
#
_symmetry.space_group_name_H-M   'P 1'
#
loop_
_entity.id
_entity.type
_entity.pdbx_description
1 polymer ?
#
loop_
_entity_poly.entity_id
_entity_poly.type
_entity_poly.pdbx_seq_one_letter_code
_entity_poly.pdbx_strand_id
1 'polypeptide(L)'
;MSEPGAGHEFAPKEVSWQKRDVLLFANSIGCTADELHFLYELHPRFAVYPTYPVILPFKLTDQEVIDFYARAGGAPIPGAPKLDYRRVVDGQRRIVVLKPLPTSSAGRKFELRNKVIGLYDKGKAGTVLETEQSIVDQTTGEIYTKIFSSSFFVGQGGWGGPKGPSTVNYPPPEGKTPDATHVIQTTPETALLYRLNGDYNPLHATPEPGSKMGFGGTIIHGLFSWNSAAHGVLKEMGQSDPDRLREFQARFASPVKPGDKLTTEIWRMGRLEGGDEEIRFVVRNDQGKAFSNTLCGDQSSARKFGTTDANIGPMWLRDNCQCKTCCDPQTRQREVDTFKIPEDIKVQHTKHEPESLQVEFSDGHTGVYSYSWLKSIPVKGLEGAKPFHSYTGKGPYPTAFFKDVMNDDMALLHWLDNIYIYGFCFVVGVPVSLEATEKLLERIAFVRRTHYGGFWDFTADMSFGDSAYTNRALDAHTDTTYFTEPARLQLFHLLSHTGGKGGDSLLVDGFRAAEALRTKAKAQYAALQRYSQPAHASGNENFCIQPIHEFPVFEVHPQLDVMYRIRWNNYDRATKTNWGLKSVKQWYSAARNWNAIITSPQHQIWTKLEPGTALIFDNWRMLHGRSDFTGKRRMCGGYINNDDFLSRYRLLKYGRERILDNLGNWNLSLGSKTDNPNMLI
;
A
#
# COMPACT_ATOMS: atom_id res chain seq x y z
N MET A 1 43.95 -5.98 -2.88
CA MET A 1 44.15 -4.53 -2.70
C MET A 1 42.78 -3.92 -2.49
N SER A 2 42.57 -3.15 -1.43
CA SER A 2 41.29 -2.48 -1.15
C SER A 2 40.85 -1.69 -2.38
N GLU A 3 39.63 -1.92 -2.87
CA GLU A 3 39.06 -1.12 -3.97
C GLU A 3 39.03 0.35 -3.53
N PRO A 4 39.75 1.27 -4.22
CA PRO A 4 39.82 2.66 -3.79
C PRO A 4 38.43 3.29 -3.71
N GLY A 5 38.07 3.81 -2.53
CA GLY A 5 36.80 4.48 -2.30
C GLY A 5 35.56 3.59 -2.21
N ALA A 6 35.63 2.27 -2.45
CA ALA A 6 34.45 1.41 -2.37
C ALA A 6 33.88 1.39 -0.93
N GLY A 7 32.57 1.58 -0.81
CA GLY A 7 31.89 1.74 0.48
C GLY A 7 32.01 3.14 1.10
N HIS A 8 32.70 4.09 0.46
CA HIS A 8 32.71 5.48 0.92
C HIS A 8 31.31 6.08 0.82
N GLU A 9 30.76 6.50 1.96
CA GLU A 9 29.49 7.21 2.03
C GLU A 9 29.70 8.72 2.11
N PHE A 10 29.01 9.45 1.25
CA PHE A 10 28.95 10.90 1.33
C PHE A 10 27.94 11.31 2.41
N ALA A 11 28.15 12.50 2.99
CA ALA A 11 27.17 13.07 3.91
C ALA A 11 25.77 13.13 3.24
N PRO A 12 24.70 12.67 3.94
CA PRO A 12 23.34 12.77 3.43
C PRO A 12 22.98 14.22 3.08
N LYS A 13 22.24 14.40 1.99
CA LYS A 13 21.75 15.72 1.55
C LYS A 13 20.23 15.73 1.56
N GLU A 14 19.63 16.76 2.14
CA GLU A 14 18.17 16.93 2.10
C GLU A 14 17.69 17.11 0.64
N VAL A 15 16.52 16.57 0.34
CA VAL A 15 15.84 16.71 -0.95
C VAL A 15 14.37 17.06 -0.73
N SER A 16 13.81 17.89 -1.61
CA SER A 16 12.40 18.28 -1.53
C SER A 16 11.78 18.56 -2.90
N TRP A 17 10.47 18.33 -3.00
CA TRP A 17 9.71 18.54 -4.23
C TRP A 17 8.28 18.98 -3.97
N GLN A 18 7.76 19.77 -4.90
CA GLN A 18 6.38 20.23 -4.94
C GLN A 18 5.57 19.43 -5.96
N LYS A 19 4.24 19.51 -5.87
CA LYS A 19 3.34 18.96 -6.91
C LYS A 19 3.68 19.52 -8.30
N ARG A 20 4.03 20.81 -8.37
CA ARG A 20 4.49 21.47 -9.60
C ARG A 20 5.71 20.78 -10.22
N ASP A 21 6.65 20.32 -9.40
CA ASP A 21 7.90 19.74 -9.89
C ASP A 21 7.65 18.37 -10.54
N VAL A 22 6.73 17.57 -9.96
CA VAL A 22 6.38 16.25 -10.52
C VAL A 22 5.51 16.38 -11.78
N LEU A 23 4.65 17.39 -11.85
CA LEU A 23 3.88 17.74 -13.07
C LEU A 23 4.81 18.18 -14.20
N LEU A 24 5.75 19.10 -13.90
CA LEU A 24 6.74 19.58 -14.85
C LEU A 24 7.59 18.44 -15.39
N PHE A 25 8.04 17.54 -14.50
CA PHE A 25 8.83 16.38 -14.89
C PHE A 25 8.06 15.48 -15.87
N ALA A 26 6.85 15.04 -15.48
CA ALA A 26 6.02 14.17 -16.31
C ALA A 26 5.73 14.79 -17.69
N ASN A 27 5.38 16.08 -17.71
CA ASN A 27 5.14 16.79 -18.97
C ASN A 27 6.40 16.86 -19.84
N SER A 28 7.55 17.20 -19.23
CA SER A 28 8.81 17.39 -19.95
C SER A 28 9.40 16.11 -20.55
N ILE A 29 8.96 14.92 -20.11
CA ILE A 29 9.45 13.62 -20.64
C ILE A 29 8.54 13.01 -21.70
N GLY A 30 7.36 13.61 -21.94
CA GLY A 30 6.45 13.22 -23.01
C GLY A 30 5.07 12.72 -22.59
N CYS A 31 4.71 12.74 -21.30
CA CYS A 31 3.34 12.40 -20.90
C CYS A 31 2.33 13.32 -21.60
N THR A 32 1.25 12.72 -22.12
CA THR A 32 0.22 13.43 -22.91
C THR A 32 -1.12 13.51 -22.16
N ALA A 33 -2.10 14.21 -22.74
CA ALA A 33 -3.39 14.50 -22.10
C ALA A 33 -4.26 13.27 -21.78
N ASP A 34 -3.93 12.10 -22.29
CA ASP A 34 -4.48 10.78 -21.94
C ASP A 34 -3.89 10.20 -20.64
N GLU A 35 -2.83 10.82 -20.10
CA GLU A 35 -2.11 10.40 -18.89
C GLU A 35 -2.30 11.43 -17.76
N LEU A 36 -3.54 11.91 -17.57
CA LEU A 36 -3.87 12.94 -16.56
C LEU A 36 -3.50 12.54 -15.13
N HIS A 37 -3.39 11.25 -14.82
CA HIS A 37 -2.87 10.80 -13.52
C HIS A 37 -1.42 11.22 -13.26
N PHE A 38 -0.65 11.62 -14.29
CA PHE A 38 0.65 12.25 -14.12
C PHE A 38 0.64 13.78 -14.31
N LEU A 39 -0.39 14.33 -14.96
CA LEU A 39 -0.42 15.72 -15.44
C LEU A 39 -1.48 16.62 -14.77
N TYR A 40 -2.33 16.07 -13.90
CA TYR A 40 -3.38 16.82 -13.23
C TYR A 40 -3.44 16.47 -11.75
N GLU A 41 -3.13 17.44 -10.90
CA GLU A 41 -2.97 17.26 -9.45
C GLU A 41 -4.27 16.96 -8.69
N LEU A 42 -5.42 17.17 -9.34
CA LEU A 42 -6.74 16.81 -8.83
C LEU A 42 -7.28 15.50 -9.43
N HIS A 43 -6.53 14.85 -10.31
CA HIS A 43 -6.89 13.53 -10.81
C HIS A 43 -6.97 12.53 -9.63
N PRO A 44 -8.01 11.68 -9.53
CA PRO A 44 -8.19 10.78 -8.38
C PRO A 44 -7.05 9.76 -8.19
N ARG A 45 -6.31 9.48 -9.28
CA ARG A 45 -5.08 8.66 -9.27
C ARG A 45 -3.79 9.48 -9.44
N PHE A 46 -3.77 10.75 -9.06
CA PHE A 46 -2.59 11.59 -9.25
C PHE A 46 -1.35 10.96 -8.59
N ALA A 47 -0.30 10.74 -9.39
CA ALA A 47 0.89 10.00 -8.98
C ALA A 47 2.16 10.67 -9.49
N VAL A 48 3.28 10.40 -8.80
CA VAL A 48 4.61 10.81 -9.25
C VAL A 48 5.09 9.82 -10.30
N TYR A 49 5.59 10.32 -11.44
CA TYR A 49 6.19 9.46 -12.44
C TYR A 49 7.39 8.69 -11.83
N PRO A 50 7.49 7.34 -11.95
CA PRO A 50 8.38 6.55 -11.09
C PRO A 50 9.87 6.86 -11.21
N THR A 51 10.29 7.45 -12.34
CA THR A 51 11.67 7.86 -12.58
C THR A 51 12.02 9.28 -12.10
N TYR A 52 11.05 10.07 -11.62
CA TYR A 52 11.29 11.41 -11.04
C TYR A 52 12.49 11.49 -10.07
N PRO A 53 12.74 10.50 -9.17
CA PRO A 53 13.88 10.51 -8.25
C PRO A 53 15.25 10.74 -8.88
N VAL A 54 15.46 10.44 -10.16
CA VAL A 54 16.76 10.62 -10.84
C VAL A 54 17.21 12.08 -10.94
N ILE A 55 16.27 13.02 -10.78
CA ILE A 55 16.53 14.47 -10.82
C ILE A 55 16.88 15.05 -9.45
N LEU A 56 16.43 14.42 -8.36
CA LEU A 56 16.64 14.93 -7.00
C LEU A 56 18.12 15.17 -6.64
N PRO A 57 19.11 14.40 -7.11
CA PRO A 57 20.53 14.72 -6.89
C PRO A 57 21.00 16.05 -7.49
N PHE A 58 20.34 16.52 -8.56
CA PHE A 58 20.63 17.81 -9.18
C PHE A 58 19.89 18.93 -8.45
N LYS A 59 18.59 18.72 -8.19
CA LYS A 59 17.69 19.72 -7.57
C LYS A 59 17.96 19.96 -6.08
N LEU A 60 18.24 18.91 -5.31
CA LEU A 60 18.23 18.92 -3.84
C LEU A 60 16.94 19.56 -3.30
N THR A 61 17.06 20.64 -2.52
CA THR A 61 15.93 21.42 -1.99
C THR A 61 15.67 22.71 -2.76
N ASP A 62 16.50 23.02 -3.76
CA ASP A 62 16.43 24.28 -4.50
C ASP A 62 15.10 24.42 -5.24
N GLN A 63 14.57 25.65 -5.25
CA GLN A 63 13.34 26.03 -5.97
C GLN A 63 13.62 26.97 -7.14
N GLU A 64 14.86 27.44 -7.24
CA GLU A 64 15.38 28.36 -8.25
C GLU A 64 16.35 27.64 -9.20
N VAL A 65 16.86 28.38 -10.18
CA VAL A 65 17.92 27.89 -11.07
C VAL A 65 19.22 27.58 -10.30
N ILE A 66 19.96 26.58 -10.78
CA ILE A 66 21.15 26.08 -10.10
C ILE A 66 22.40 26.37 -10.94
N ASP A 67 23.46 26.89 -10.32
CA ASP A 67 24.79 26.89 -10.94
C ASP A 67 25.32 25.45 -10.97
N PHE A 68 25.20 24.82 -12.14
CA PHE A 68 25.59 23.43 -12.34
C PHE A 68 27.07 23.19 -12.03
N TYR A 69 27.99 24.09 -12.42
CA TYR A 69 29.42 23.87 -12.21
C TYR A 69 29.82 24.07 -10.76
N ALA A 70 29.22 25.05 -10.06
CA ALA A 70 29.44 25.22 -8.62
C ALA A 70 28.89 24.03 -7.82
N ARG A 71 27.79 23.42 -8.28
CA ARG A 71 27.19 22.20 -7.69
C ARG A 71 27.97 20.94 -8.05
N ALA A 72 28.56 20.88 -9.25
CA ALA A 72 29.33 19.76 -9.77
C ALA A 72 30.70 19.67 -9.10
N GLY A 73 30.72 19.21 -7.86
CA GLY A 73 31.91 18.94 -7.08
C GLY A 73 31.59 17.94 -5.97
N GLY A 74 32.23 16.76 -6.02
CA GLY A 74 32.14 15.77 -4.95
C GLY A 74 33.16 16.05 -3.85
N ALA A 75 32.84 15.67 -2.61
CA ALA A 75 33.88 15.53 -1.59
C ALA A 75 34.97 14.56 -2.10
N PRO A 76 36.25 14.75 -1.72
CA PRO A 76 37.31 13.83 -2.11
C PRO A 76 36.96 12.40 -1.72
N ILE A 77 37.02 11.47 -2.68
CA ILE A 77 36.84 10.05 -2.40
C ILE A 77 38.18 9.50 -1.89
N PRO A 78 38.25 8.90 -0.69
CA PRO A 78 39.49 8.36 -0.16
C PRO A 78 40.16 7.37 -1.12
N GLY A 79 41.42 7.61 -1.46
CA GLY A 79 42.19 6.75 -2.38
C GLY A 79 41.89 6.96 -3.88
N ALA A 80 40.96 7.84 -4.24
CA ALA A 80 40.68 8.17 -5.64
C ALA A 80 41.63 9.26 -6.17
N PRO A 81 41.99 9.23 -7.47
CA PRO A 81 42.63 10.38 -8.11
C PRO A 81 41.70 11.60 -8.10
N LYS A 82 42.29 12.80 -8.22
CA LYS A 82 41.50 14.03 -8.42
C LYS A 82 40.87 14.01 -9.81
N LEU A 83 39.55 13.87 -9.86
CA LEU A 83 38.79 13.83 -11.11
C LEU A 83 38.20 15.20 -11.46
N ASP A 84 38.30 15.58 -12.73
CA ASP A 84 37.70 16.78 -13.33
C ASP A 84 36.28 16.46 -13.85
N TYR A 85 35.28 16.95 -13.12
CA TYR A 85 33.85 16.77 -13.43
C TYR A 85 33.40 17.56 -14.67
N ARG A 86 34.24 18.43 -15.26
CA ARG A 86 33.94 19.07 -16.56
C ARG A 86 34.10 18.12 -17.73
N ARG A 87 34.72 16.96 -17.52
CA ARG A 87 34.97 15.92 -18.54
C ARG A 87 34.34 14.58 -18.16
N VAL A 88 33.17 14.63 -17.51
CA VAL A 88 32.39 13.45 -17.15
C VAL A 88 31.22 13.29 -18.12
N VAL A 89 30.92 12.04 -18.48
CA VAL A 89 29.70 11.67 -19.20
C VAL A 89 29.00 10.54 -18.47
N ASP A 90 27.67 10.49 -18.57
CA ASP A 90 26.90 9.35 -18.08
C ASP A 90 27.22 8.10 -18.91
N GLY A 91 27.61 7.02 -18.24
CA GLY A 91 27.79 5.71 -18.86
C GLY A 91 26.51 4.89 -18.81
N GLN A 92 25.96 4.67 -17.61
CA GLN A 92 24.78 3.86 -17.37
C GLN A 92 23.98 4.41 -16.19
N ARG A 93 22.66 4.27 -16.26
CA ARG A 93 21.76 4.54 -15.13
C ARG A 93 20.78 3.39 -14.96
N ARG A 94 20.60 2.94 -13.72
CA ARG A 94 19.60 1.96 -13.27
C ARG A 94 18.85 2.55 -12.08
N ILE A 95 17.53 2.49 -12.09
CA ILE A 95 16.70 2.80 -10.92
C ILE A 95 15.97 1.54 -10.49
N VAL A 96 15.83 1.34 -9.19
CA VAL A 96 14.94 0.37 -8.56
C VAL A 96 13.95 1.15 -7.70
N VAL A 97 12.67 1.03 -8.04
CA VAL A 97 11.53 1.67 -7.36
C VAL A 97 10.98 0.69 -6.32
N LEU A 98 11.27 0.98 -5.05
CA LEU A 98 10.80 0.16 -3.92
C LEU A 98 9.40 0.58 -3.49
N LYS A 99 9.15 1.90 -3.49
CA LYS A 99 7.87 2.52 -3.13
C LYS A 99 7.61 3.77 -4.00
N PRO A 100 6.35 4.07 -4.33
CA PRO A 100 6.01 5.31 -5.01
C PRO A 100 6.31 6.51 -4.10
N LEU A 101 6.94 7.56 -4.64
CA LEU A 101 7.09 8.81 -3.89
C LEU A 101 5.72 9.47 -3.64
N PRO A 102 5.51 10.13 -2.49
CA PRO A 102 4.34 10.98 -2.32
C PRO A 102 4.35 12.12 -3.35
N THR A 103 3.16 12.61 -3.72
CA THR A 103 2.97 13.67 -4.73
C THR A 103 3.61 15.02 -4.38
N SER A 104 4.02 15.19 -3.12
CA SER A 104 4.91 16.26 -2.66
C SER A 104 5.68 15.79 -1.42
N SER A 105 6.78 16.46 -1.11
CA SER A 105 7.50 16.25 0.15
C SER A 105 6.88 17.03 1.33
N ALA A 106 5.71 17.67 1.15
CA ALA A 106 5.12 18.51 2.19
C ALA A 106 4.81 17.71 3.47
N GLY A 107 5.20 18.25 4.63
CA GLY A 107 5.00 17.60 5.94
C GLY A 107 5.93 16.42 6.21
N ARG A 108 6.89 16.11 5.31
CA ARG A 108 7.85 15.03 5.46
C ARG A 108 9.26 15.52 5.12
N LYS A 109 10.28 14.84 5.66
CA LYS A 109 11.68 15.13 5.34
C LYS A 109 12.30 13.96 4.62
N PHE A 110 12.92 14.23 3.49
CA PHE A 110 13.59 13.23 2.67
C PHE A 110 15.06 13.59 2.51
N GLU A 111 15.89 12.57 2.41
CA GLU A 111 17.31 12.73 2.13
C GLU A 111 17.80 11.80 1.02
N LEU A 112 18.77 12.30 0.28
CA LEU A 112 19.62 11.57 -0.62
C LEU A 112 20.82 11.04 0.15
N ARG A 113 20.95 9.72 0.20
CA ARG A 113 22.18 9.05 0.64
C ARG A 113 22.95 8.61 -0.60
N ASN A 114 24.24 8.85 -0.65
CA ASN A 114 25.09 8.51 -1.79
C ASN A 114 26.31 7.74 -1.30
N LYS A 115 26.62 6.62 -1.93
CA LYS A 115 27.82 5.84 -1.64
C LYS A 115 28.54 5.43 -2.92
N VAL A 116 29.86 5.34 -2.84
CA VAL A 116 30.70 4.79 -3.91
C VAL A 116 30.62 3.27 -3.85
N ILE A 117 30.24 2.65 -4.97
CA ILE A 117 30.23 1.19 -5.13
C ILE A 117 31.56 0.72 -5.69
N GLY A 118 32.14 1.47 -6.62
CA GLY A 118 33.37 1.08 -7.29
C GLY A 118 34.04 2.25 -8.01
N LEU A 119 35.36 2.16 -8.15
CA LEU A 119 36.17 3.11 -8.90
C LEU A 119 37.20 2.36 -9.73
N TYR A 120 37.11 2.47 -11.04
CA TYR A 120 37.81 1.60 -11.97
C TYR A 120 38.65 2.36 -12.99
N ASP A 121 39.90 1.94 -13.15
CA ASP A 121 40.83 2.46 -14.14
C ASP A 121 40.63 1.75 -15.49
N LYS A 122 40.22 2.49 -16.52
CA LYS A 122 40.07 1.99 -17.90
C LYS A 122 41.26 2.38 -18.78
N GLY A 123 42.42 2.63 -18.18
CA GLY A 123 43.66 3.02 -18.86
C GLY A 123 43.53 4.41 -19.50
N LYS A 124 44.17 4.61 -20.65
CA LYS A 124 44.12 5.90 -21.38
C LYS A 124 42.70 6.37 -21.70
N ALA A 125 41.72 5.46 -21.75
CA ALA A 125 40.34 5.81 -22.06
C ALA A 125 39.69 6.66 -20.96
N GLY A 126 39.96 6.39 -19.67
CA GLY A 126 39.37 7.14 -18.56
C GLY A 126 39.23 6.36 -17.26
N THR A 127 38.44 6.94 -16.34
CA THR A 127 38.05 6.32 -15.06
C THR A 127 36.53 6.14 -15.00
N VAL A 128 36.05 5.01 -14.49
CA VAL A 128 34.64 4.77 -14.20
C VAL A 128 34.41 4.90 -12.70
N LEU A 129 33.48 5.76 -12.30
CA LEU A 129 32.96 5.84 -10.93
C LEU A 129 31.55 5.24 -10.90
N GLU A 130 31.35 4.24 -10.06
CA GLU A 130 30.03 3.66 -9.79
C GLU A 130 29.50 4.11 -8.42
N THR A 131 28.26 4.59 -8.39
CA THR A 131 27.60 5.04 -7.16
C THR A 131 26.21 4.43 -6.99
N GLU A 132 25.81 4.26 -5.73
CA GLU A 132 24.44 3.95 -5.32
C GLU A 132 23.89 5.16 -4.58
N GLN A 133 22.77 5.67 -5.06
CA GLN A 133 22.00 6.74 -4.45
C GLN A 133 20.68 6.18 -3.93
N SER A 134 20.25 6.62 -2.75
CA SER A 134 18.97 6.23 -2.16
C SER A 134 18.18 7.45 -1.73
N ILE A 135 16.87 7.48 -2.03
CA ILE A 135 15.93 8.47 -1.46
C ILE A 135 15.28 7.85 -0.23
N VAL A 136 15.45 8.50 0.92
CA VAL A 136 15.07 7.96 2.23
C VAL A 136 14.17 8.95 2.96
N ASP A 137 13.08 8.46 3.56
CA ASP A 137 12.32 9.25 4.53
C ASP A 137 13.09 9.30 5.86
N GLN A 138 13.46 10.50 6.30
CA GLN A 138 14.29 10.68 7.50
C GLN A 138 13.59 10.24 8.79
N THR A 139 12.27 10.29 8.84
CA THR A 139 11.49 10.00 10.06
C THR A 139 11.33 8.49 10.25
N THR A 140 11.07 7.78 9.17
CA THR A 140 10.79 6.34 9.19
C THR A 140 12.01 5.47 8.88
N GLY A 141 13.03 6.04 8.23
CA GLY A 141 14.19 5.32 7.71
C GLY A 141 13.90 4.50 6.45
N GLU A 142 12.69 4.62 5.88
CA GLU A 142 12.29 3.84 4.70
C GLU A 142 12.94 4.35 3.42
N ILE A 143 13.42 3.42 2.60
CA ILE A 143 14.02 3.70 1.29
C ILE A 143 12.93 3.60 0.22
N TYR A 144 12.78 4.67 -0.56
CA TYR A 144 11.80 4.76 -1.65
C TYR A 144 12.37 4.27 -2.97
N THR A 145 13.59 4.69 -3.30
CA THR A 145 14.26 4.29 -4.53
C THR A 145 15.75 4.08 -4.29
N LYS A 146 16.34 3.21 -5.11
CA LYS A 146 17.78 3.05 -5.24
C LYS A 146 18.18 3.32 -6.69
N ILE A 147 19.20 4.14 -6.89
CA ILE A 147 19.69 4.53 -8.21
C ILE A 147 21.16 4.15 -8.31
N PHE A 148 21.50 3.32 -9.27
CA PHE A 148 22.86 2.90 -9.57
C PHE A 148 23.34 3.64 -10.82
N SER A 149 24.50 4.29 -10.71
CA SER A 149 25.02 5.16 -11.76
C SER A 149 26.46 4.81 -12.08
N SER A 150 26.81 4.79 -13.36
CA SER A 150 28.21 4.72 -13.81
C SER A 150 28.55 6.02 -14.52
N SER A 151 29.48 6.79 -13.96
CA SER A 151 30.01 8.01 -14.57
C SER A 151 31.39 7.74 -15.19
N PHE A 152 31.59 8.14 -16.44
CA PHE A 152 32.84 7.95 -17.16
C PHE A 152 33.61 9.27 -17.29
N PHE A 153 34.77 9.35 -16.65
CA PHE A 153 35.68 10.48 -16.68
C PHE A 153 36.67 10.33 -17.82
N VAL A 154 36.36 10.99 -18.94
CA VAL A 154 37.03 10.81 -20.23
C VAL A 154 38.49 11.25 -20.15
N GLY A 155 39.41 10.34 -20.50
CA GLY A 155 40.85 10.60 -20.54
C GLY A 155 41.53 10.74 -19.17
N GLN A 156 40.84 10.37 -18.09
CA GLN A 156 41.32 10.49 -16.71
C GLN A 156 41.63 9.14 -16.06
N GLY A 157 42.27 8.21 -16.80
CA GLY A 157 42.72 6.91 -16.27
C GLY A 157 44.26 6.78 -16.27
N GLY A 158 44.78 5.56 -16.12
CA GLY A 158 46.23 5.28 -16.07
C GLY A 158 46.88 5.52 -14.71
N TRP A 159 46.08 5.52 -13.63
CA TRP A 159 46.53 5.70 -12.26
C TRP A 159 46.80 4.38 -11.52
N GLY A 160 46.63 3.23 -12.20
CA GLY A 160 46.97 1.90 -11.69
C GLY A 160 45.87 1.23 -10.88
N GLY A 161 44.62 1.67 -11.06
CA GLY A 161 43.45 1.14 -10.35
C GLY A 161 42.94 -0.21 -10.85
N PRO A 162 41.96 -0.82 -10.15
CA PRO A 162 41.31 -2.03 -10.62
C PRO A 162 40.56 -1.76 -11.93
N LYS A 163 40.54 -2.74 -12.84
CA LYS A 163 39.82 -2.60 -14.13
C LYS A 163 38.30 -2.66 -14.00
N GLY A 164 37.79 -3.14 -12.87
CA GLY A 164 36.36 -3.35 -12.63
C GLY A 164 35.76 -4.53 -13.41
N PRO A 165 34.52 -4.88 -13.09
CA PRO A 165 33.82 -5.98 -13.76
C PRO A 165 33.54 -5.67 -15.23
N SER A 166 33.35 -6.73 -16.01
CA SER A 166 32.83 -6.62 -17.38
C SER A 166 31.39 -6.13 -17.34
N THR A 167 31.04 -5.18 -18.21
CA THR A 167 29.65 -4.72 -18.31
C THR A 167 28.78 -5.78 -18.96
N VAL A 168 27.67 -6.12 -18.33
CA VAL A 168 26.63 -6.96 -18.92
C VAL A 168 25.81 -6.12 -19.90
N ASN A 169 25.66 -6.61 -21.13
CA ASN A 169 24.81 -6.01 -22.17
C ASN A 169 23.68 -6.99 -22.51
N TYR A 170 22.46 -6.49 -22.73
CA TYR A 170 21.28 -7.32 -23.03
C TYR A 170 20.64 -7.02 -24.39
N PRO A 171 21.31 -7.29 -25.53
CA PRO A 171 20.92 -6.81 -26.85
C PRO A 171 19.47 -7.16 -27.24
N PRO A 172 18.86 -6.44 -28.20
CA PRO A 172 17.60 -6.85 -28.81
C PRO A 172 17.63 -8.32 -29.24
N PRO A 173 16.47 -9.02 -29.16
CA PRO A 173 16.37 -10.37 -29.68
C PRO A 173 16.71 -10.42 -31.17
N GLU A 174 17.58 -11.33 -31.55
CA GLU A 174 17.98 -11.53 -32.94
C GLU A 174 16.81 -12.03 -33.78
N GLY A 175 16.59 -11.43 -34.95
CA GLY A 175 15.54 -11.83 -35.89
C GLY A 175 14.09 -11.55 -35.46
N LYS A 176 13.85 -10.89 -34.31
CA LYS A 176 12.50 -10.58 -33.81
C LYS A 176 12.17 -9.10 -34.02
N THR A 177 11.03 -8.81 -34.63
CA THR A 177 10.48 -7.44 -34.75
C THR A 177 10.07 -6.90 -33.37
N PRO A 178 10.14 -5.58 -33.13
CA PRO A 178 9.65 -4.98 -31.88
C PRO A 178 8.19 -5.37 -31.62
N ASP A 179 7.85 -5.65 -30.37
CA ASP A 179 6.47 -5.90 -29.93
C ASP A 179 5.68 -4.57 -29.81
N ALA A 180 6.38 -3.46 -29.55
CA ALA A 180 5.82 -2.11 -29.65
C ALA A 180 6.89 -1.09 -30.05
N THR A 181 6.44 0.06 -30.53
CA THR A 181 7.31 1.21 -30.82
C THR A 181 6.70 2.48 -30.26
N HIS A 182 7.49 3.25 -29.53
CA HIS A 182 7.09 4.56 -29.01
C HIS A 182 7.94 5.66 -29.64
N VAL A 183 7.32 6.70 -30.18
CA VAL A 183 8.01 7.78 -30.90
C VAL A 183 7.86 9.09 -30.16
N ILE A 184 8.98 9.76 -29.91
CA ILE A 184 9.02 11.12 -29.37
C ILE A 184 9.75 12.01 -30.36
N GLN A 185 9.03 13.00 -30.88
CA GLN A 185 9.63 14.07 -31.67
C GLN A 185 10.15 15.14 -30.72
N THR A 186 11.47 15.33 -30.68
CA THR A 186 12.05 16.44 -29.92
C THR A 186 12.02 17.73 -30.75
N THR A 187 12.12 18.86 -30.08
CA THR A 187 12.19 20.21 -30.68
C THR A 187 13.49 20.90 -30.24
N PRO A 188 13.86 22.04 -30.85
CA PRO A 188 14.97 22.86 -30.36
C PRO A 188 14.85 23.24 -28.87
N GLU A 189 13.63 23.38 -28.36
CA GLU A 189 13.31 23.80 -26.99
C GLU A 189 13.23 22.63 -25.98
N THR A 190 13.23 21.38 -26.43
CA THR A 190 13.04 20.21 -25.56
C THR A 190 14.05 20.18 -24.40
N ALA A 191 15.33 20.46 -24.69
CA ALA A 191 16.38 20.53 -23.67
C ALA A 191 16.19 21.74 -22.72
N LEU A 192 15.64 22.85 -23.22
CA LEU A 192 15.38 24.06 -22.46
C LEU A 192 14.19 23.90 -21.50
N LEU A 193 13.21 23.08 -21.84
CA LEU A 193 12.13 22.69 -20.94
C LEU A 193 12.63 21.69 -19.89
N TYR A 194 13.30 20.62 -20.32
CA TYR A 194 13.71 19.54 -19.41
C TYR A 194 14.71 19.98 -18.33
N ARG A 195 15.60 20.94 -18.62
CA ARG A 195 16.54 21.47 -17.61
C ARG A 195 15.86 22.10 -16.40
N LEU A 196 14.61 22.57 -16.53
CA LEU A 196 13.85 23.17 -15.43
C LEU A 196 13.55 22.17 -14.30
N ASN A 197 13.76 20.88 -14.54
CA ASN A 197 13.67 19.85 -13.51
C ASN A 197 14.82 19.93 -12.48
N GLY A 198 15.97 20.53 -12.82
CA GLY A 198 17.11 20.67 -11.88
C GLY A 198 18.48 20.45 -12.52
N ASP A 199 18.56 19.89 -13.73
CA ASP A 199 19.82 19.71 -14.45
C ASP A 199 20.10 20.90 -15.39
N TYR A 200 20.75 21.92 -14.83
CA TYR A 200 21.06 23.18 -15.49
C TYR A 200 22.38 23.16 -16.29
N ASN A 201 22.96 21.99 -16.59
CA ASN A 201 24.23 21.88 -17.32
C ASN A 201 24.19 22.68 -18.65
N PRO A 202 25.13 23.63 -18.87
CA PRO A 202 25.16 24.46 -20.08
C PRO A 202 25.26 23.68 -21.40
N LEU A 203 25.68 22.41 -21.38
CA LEU A 203 25.66 21.52 -22.56
C LEU A 203 24.30 21.41 -23.25
N HIS A 204 23.22 21.70 -22.51
CA HIS A 204 21.84 21.54 -22.94
C HIS A 204 21.15 22.87 -23.29
N ALA A 205 21.83 24.00 -23.12
CA ALA A 205 21.25 25.33 -23.31
C ALA A 205 21.95 26.16 -24.39
N THR A 206 23.25 25.95 -24.62
CA THR A 206 24.06 26.79 -25.51
C THR A 206 25.11 25.93 -26.25
N PRO A 207 25.49 26.27 -27.49
CA PRO A 207 26.29 25.35 -28.32
C PRO A 207 27.77 25.26 -27.94
N GLU A 208 28.33 26.26 -27.26
CA GLU A 208 29.78 26.40 -27.04
C GLU A 208 30.39 25.23 -26.25
N PRO A 209 29.80 24.74 -25.14
CA PRO A 209 30.33 23.61 -24.39
C PRO A 209 30.32 22.31 -25.22
N GLY A 210 29.23 22.05 -25.94
CA GLY A 210 29.09 20.85 -26.77
C GLY A 210 30.06 20.85 -27.95
N SER A 211 30.26 22.00 -28.58
CA SER A 211 31.29 22.18 -29.62
C SER A 211 32.71 21.93 -29.09
N LYS A 212 33.04 22.45 -27.89
CA LYS A 212 34.35 22.20 -27.24
C LYS A 212 34.57 20.73 -26.90
N MET A 213 33.51 19.98 -26.60
CA MET A 213 33.58 18.54 -26.33
C MET A 213 33.53 17.67 -27.59
N GLY A 214 33.44 18.27 -28.79
CA GLY A 214 33.40 17.54 -30.05
C GLY A 214 32.03 16.98 -30.42
N PHE A 215 30.96 17.42 -29.75
CA PHE A 215 29.59 17.01 -30.07
C PHE A 215 28.96 17.83 -31.18
N GLY A 216 29.59 18.92 -31.64
CA GLY A 216 29.06 19.77 -32.72
C GLY A 216 27.84 20.59 -32.30
N GLY A 217 27.91 21.29 -31.17
CA GLY A 217 26.82 22.14 -30.64
C GLY A 217 26.00 21.50 -29.51
N THR A 218 24.85 22.08 -29.19
CA THR A 218 23.95 21.67 -28.10
C THR A 218 23.52 20.21 -28.24
N ILE A 219 23.38 19.51 -27.11
CA ILE A 219 22.85 18.13 -27.04
C ILE A 219 21.71 18.08 -26.02
N ILE A 220 20.78 17.15 -26.18
CA ILE A 220 19.76 16.87 -25.16
C ILE A 220 20.39 16.11 -23.98
N HIS A 221 19.83 16.26 -22.79
CA HIS A 221 20.20 15.47 -21.61
C HIS A 221 20.12 13.98 -21.91
N GLY A 222 21.15 13.22 -21.54
CA GLY A 222 21.05 11.75 -21.52
C GLY A 222 19.85 11.32 -20.69
N LEU A 223 19.65 11.95 -19.52
CA LEU A 223 18.52 11.67 -18.64
C LEU A 223 17.15 12.01 -19.25
N PHE A 224 17.03 13.00 -20.14
CA PHE A 224 15.78 13.19 -20.88
C PHE A 224 15.49 11.95 -21.72
N SER A 225 16.47 11.54 -22.53
CA SER A 225 16.30 10.42 -23.45
C SER A 225 16.02 9.11 -22.68
N TRP A 226 16.67 8.94 -21.53
CA TRP A 226 16.43 7.81 -20.62
C TRP A 226 15.01 7.84 -20.03
N ASN A 227 14.54 8.99 -19.56
CA ASN A 227 13.21 9.13 -18.97
C ASN A 227 12.09 9.04 -20.02
N SER A 228 12.32 9.58 -21.21
CA SER A 228 11.35 9.55 -22.31
C SER A 228 11.20 8.13 -22.88
N ALA A 229 12.27 7.32 -22.86
CA ALA A 229 12.16 5.89 -23.10
C ALA A 229 11.47 5.13 -21.97
N ALA A 230 11.72 5.49 -20.70
CA ALA A 230 10.98 4.91 -19.58
C ALA A 230 9.48 5.19 -19.71
N HIS A 231 9.12 6.40 -20.17
CA HIS A 231 7.75 6.79 -20.53
C HIS A 231 7.18 5.93 -21.66
N GLY A 232 7.90 5.80 -22.77
CA GLY A 232 7.47 4.92 -23.86
C GLY A 232 7.28 3.47 -23.41
N VAL A 233 8.21 2.91 -22.63
CA VAL A 233 8.09 1.54 -22.11
C VAL A 233 6.89 1.41 -21.18
N LEU A 234 6.70 2.33 -20.23
CA LEU A 234 5.57 2.28 -19.30
C LEU A 234 4.24 2.47 -20.02
N LYS A 235 4.18 3.34 -21.02
CA LYS A 235 2.98 3.58 -21.82
C LYS A 235 2.60 2.35 -22.65
N GLU A 236 3.53 1.83 -23.43
CA GLU A 236 3.26 0.73 -24.38
C GLU A 236 3.14 -0.64 -23.68
N MET A 237 3.91 -0.91 -22.63
CA MET A 237 3.93 -2.22 -21.96
C MET A 237 3.19 -2.22 -20.62
N GLY A 238 3.31 -1.12 -19.87
CA GLY A 238 2.77 -0.96 -18.52
C GLY A 238 1.43 -0.20 -18.44
N GLN A 239 0.75 0.07 -19.56
CA GLN A 239 -0.56 0.75 -19.57
C GLN A 239 -0.55 2.13 -18.88
N SER A 240 0.62 2.81 -18.87
CA SER A 240 0.83 4.07 -18.15
C SER A 240 0.61 3.97 -16.62
N ASP A 241 0.58 2.76 -16.05
CA ASP A 241 0.40 2.54 -14.62
C ASP A 241 1.73 2.72 -13.86
N PRO A 242 1.87 3.72 -12.96
CA PRO A 242 3.14 3.98 -12.26
C PRO A 242 3.65 2.78 -11.45
N ASP A 243 2.78 1.89 -10.98
CA ASP A 243 3.17 0.76 -10.15
C ASP A 243 3.82 -0.38 -10.96
N ARG A 244 3.80 -0.29 -12.29
CA ARG A 244 4.37 -1.28 -13.22
C ARG A 244 5.82 -1.03 -13.62
N LEU A 245 6.45 0.05 -13.14
CA LEU A 245 7.87 0.31 -13.39
C LEU A 245 8.70 0.05 -12.12
N ARG A 246 9.06 -1.21 -11.87
CA ARG A 246 9.87 -1.60 -10.69
C ARG A 246 11.35 -1.29 -10.83
N GLU A 247 11.86 -1.53 -12.02
CA GLU A 247 13.26 -1.30 -12.35
C GLU A 247 13.30 -0.62 -13.71
N PHE A 248 14.31 0.20 -13.98
CA PHE A 248 14.58 0.66 -15.33
C PHE A 248 16.08 0.90 -15.48
N GLN A 249 16.70 0.31 -16.50
CA GLN A 249 18.13 0.44 -16.77
C GLN A 249 18.37 0.73 -18.24
N ALA A 250 19.30 1.65 -18.51
CA ALA A 250 19.83 1.87 -19.85
C ALA A 250 21.28 2.36 -19.82
N ARG A 251 22.01 2.05 -20.89
CA ARG A 251 23.36 2.56 -21.16
C ARG A 251 23.35 3.57 -22.30
N PHE A 252 24.02 4.70 -22.10
CA PHE A 252 24.14 5.76 -23.12
C PHE A 252 25.14 5.34 -24.20
N ALA A 253 24.75 5.43 -25.47
CA ALA A 253 25.61 5.06 -26.60
C ALA A 253 26.14 6.28 -27.35
N SER A 254 25.28 7.26 -27.64
CA SER A 254 25.64 8.50 -28.34
C SER A 254 24.81 9.70 -27.87
N PRO A 255 25.32 10.93 -28.05
CA PRO A 255 24.55 12.15 -27.77
C PRO A 255 23.36 12.31 -28.74
N VAL A 256 22.26 12.86 -28.24
CA VAL A 256 21.06 13.21 -29.02
C VAL A 256 21.03 14.71 -29.26
N LYS A 257 20.62 15.16 -30.45
CA LYS A 257 20.47 16.58 -30.77
C LYS A 257 19.04 17.08 -30.56
N PRO A 258 18.85 18.34 -30.10
CA PRO A 258 17.53 18.97 -30.14
C PRO A 258 16.95 18.96 -31.55
N GLY A 259 15.74 18.45 -31.72
CA GLY A 259 15.09 18.26 -33.01
C GLY A 259 15.15 16.83 -33.56
N ASP A 260 16.01 15.96 -33.00
CA ASP A 260 16.05 14.55 -33.39
C ASP A 260 14.71 13.86 -33.09
N LYS A 261 14.30 12.97 -34.00
CA LYS A 261 13.22 12.02 -33.75
C LYS A 261 13.77 10.83 -32.96
N LEU A 262 13.19 10.52 -31.80
CA LEU A 262 13.55 9.35 -31.00
C LEU A 262 12.49 8.25 -31.16
N THR A 263 12.93 7.06 -31.57
CA THR A 263 12.08 5.87 -31.67
C THR A 263 12.55 4.82 -30.68
N THR A 264 11.69 4.48 -29.72
CA THR A 264 11.88 3.40 -28.76
C THR A 264 11.26 2.12 -29.28
N GLU A 265 12.09 1.20 -29.73
CA GLU A 265 11.69 -0.16 -30.09
C GLU A 265 11.71 -1.02 -28.84
N ILE A 266 10.63 -1.76 -28.58
CA ILE A 266 10.39 -2.46 -27.30
C ILE A 266 10.07 -3.93 -27.59
N TRP A 267 10.69 -4.84 -26.84
CA TRP A 267 10.47 -6.28 -26.93
C TRP A 267 10.19 -6.90 -25.57
N ARG A 268 9.19 -7.79 -25.51
CA ARG A 268 8.94 -8.71 -24.41
C ARG A 268 9.84 -9.93 -24.54
N MET A 269 10.61 -10.22 -23.49
CA MET A 269 11.51 -11.38 -23.43
C MET A 269 10.96 -12.55 -22.60
N GLY A 270 9.80 -12.35 -21.95
CA GLY A 270 9.23 -13.32 -21.02
C GLY A 270 9.55 -12.93 -19.58
N ARG A 271 9.24 -13.81 -18.63
CA ARG A 271 9.34 -13.51 -17.20
C ARG A 271 10.62 -14.00 -16.58
N LEU A 272 11.09 -13.24 -15.60
CA LEU A 272 12.22 -13.55 -14.75
C LEU A 272 11.78 -14.36 -13.52
N GLU A 273 12.72 -15.05 -12.90
CA GLU A 273 12.56 -15.61 -11.56
C GLU A 273 12.24 -14.46 -10.58
N GLY A 274 11.03 -14.47 -10.00
CA GLY A 274 10.49 -13.35 -9.20
C GLY A 274 9.19 -12.75 -9.74
N GLY A 275 8.81 -13.08 -10.99
CA GLY A 275 7.48 -12.76 -11.54
C GLY A 275 7.41 -11.51 -12.40
N ASP A 276 8.47 -10.69 -12.40
CA ASP A 276 8.64 -9.53 -13.27
C ASP A 276 8.85 -9.95 -14.74
N GLU A 277 8.28 -9.22 -15.71
CA GLU A 277 8.55 -9.42 -17.14
C GLU A 277 9.83 -8.72 -17.55
N GLU A 278 10.75 -9.39 -18.24
CA GLU A 278 11.91 -8.74 -18.85
C GLU A 278 11.48 -8.03 -20.13
N ILE A 279 11.54 -6.70 -20.11
CA ILE A 279 11.41 -5.85 -21.31
C ILE A 279 12.77 -5.38 -21.77
N ARG A 280 13.08 -5.64 -23.04
CA ARG A 280 14.23 -5.05 -23.74
C ARG A 280 13.77 -3.88 -24.58
N PHE A 281 14.61 -2.87 -24.69
CA PHE A 281 14.35 -1.76 -25.59
C PHE A 281 15.64 -1.19 -26.15
N VAL A 282 15.50 -0.56 -27.31
CA VAL A 282 16.53 0.23 -27.97
C VAL A 282 15.90 1.52 -28.42
N VAL A 283 16.63 2.61 -28.22
CA VAL A 283 16.22 3.88 -28.80
C VAL A 283 17.15 4.26 -29.92
N ARG A 284 16.52 4.65 -31.02
CA ARG A 284 17.17 5.11 -32.24
C ARG A 284 16.82 6.56 -32.49
N ASN A 285 17.81 7.31 -32.94
CA ASN A 285 17.59 8.57 -33.64
C ASN A 285 17.83 8.38 -35.14
N ASP A 286 17.63 9.44 -35.92
CA ASP A 286 17.81 9.40 -37.38
C ASP A 286 19.25 9.06 -37.82
N GLN A 287 20.22 9.11 -36.89
CA GLN A 287 21.64 8.80 -37.12
C GLN A 287 22.05 7.40 -36.63
N GLY A 288 21.13 6.62 -36.04
CA GLY A 288 21.39 5.27 -35.55
C GLY A 288 20.99 5.07 -34.09
N LYS A 289 21.77 4.28 -33.34
CA LYS A 289 21.41 3.82 -32.00
C LYS A 289 21.85 4.83 -30.93
N ALA A 290 20.91 5.35 -30.14
CA ALA A 290 21.15 6.29 -29.06
C ALA A 290 21.42 5.61 -27.70
N PHE A 291 20.73 4.50 -27.40
CA PHE A 291 20.96 3.70 -26.17
C PHE A 291 20.34 2.30 -26.25
N SER A 292 20.75 1.41 -25.33
CA SER A 292 20.16 0.06 -25.21
C SER A 292 20.32 -0.62 -23.85
N ASN A 293 19.32 -1.47 -23.53
CA ASN A 293 19.33 -2.64 -22.63
C ASN A 293 19.36 -2.37 -21.10
N THR A 294 18.79 -3.15 -20.15
CA THR A 294 17.56 -3.96 -19.96
C THR A 294 17.36 -4.15 -18.45
N LEU A 295 16.19 -3.78 -17.91
CA LEU A 295 15.36 -4.51 -16.93
C LEU A 295 14.21 -3.54 -16.58
N CYS A 296 13.03 -3.78 -17.14
CA CYS A 296 11.80 -3.16 -16.64
C CYS A 296 11.07 -4.21 -15.85
N GLY A 297 11.11 -4.22 -14.52
CA GLY A 297 10.26 -5.14 -13.77
C GLY A 297 8.81 -4.71 -13.91
N ASP A 298 8.11 -5.26 -14.89
CA ASP A 298 6.66 -5.07 -15.07
C ASP A 298 5.94 -6.24 -14.40
N GLN A 299 4.95 -5.94 -13.56
CA GLN A 299 3.92 -6.92 -13.20
C GLN A 299 2.89 -7.09 -14.33
N SER A 300 3.34 -7.17 -15.58
CA SER A 300 2.53 -7.58 -16.73
C SER A 300 2.39 -9.07 -16.65
N SER A 301 1.43 -9.46 -15.83
CA SER A 301 1.36 -10.83 -15.46
C SER A 301 0.69 -11.66 -16.58
N ALA A 302 1.41 -11.97 -17.67
CA ALA A 302 1.09 -13.10 -18.54
C ALA A 302 1.96 -14.27 -18.05
N ARG A 303 1.43 -15.12 -17.16
CA ARG A 303 2.13 -16.37 -16.83
C ARG A 303 1.97 -17.20 -18.10
N LYS A 304 3.07 -17.68 -18.71
CA LYS A 304 2.94 -18.90 -19.51
C LYS A 304 2.42 -19.94 -18.52
N PHE A 305 1.20 -20.42 -18.75
CA PHE A 305 0.66 -21.58 -18.07
C PHE A 305 1.37 -22.81 -18.65
N GLY A 306 2.67 -22.89 -18.39
CA GLY A 306 3.43 -24.12 -18.41
C GLY A 306 3.14 -24.84 -17.12
N THR A 307 2.85 -26.12 -17.24
CA THR A 307 2.32 -27.08 -16.28
C THR A 307 3.06 -27.26 -14.94
N THR A 308 3.83 -26.29 -14.41
CA THR A 308 4.72 -26.56 -13.26
C THR A 308 4.85 -25.51 -12.13
N ASP A 309 4.23 -24.32 -12.13
CA ASP A 309 4.38 -23.37 -10.98
C ASP A 309 3.07 -22.83 -10.37
N ALA A 310 1.97 -23.50 -10.66
CA ALA A 310 0.84 -23.56 -9.75
C ALA A 310 0.32 -24.99 -9.81
N ASN A 311 0.30 -25.71 -8.68
CA ASN A 311 -0.30 -27.05 -8.58
C ASN A 311 -1.84 -26.99 -8.73
N ILE A 312 -2.33 -26.29 -9.75
CA ILE A 312 -3.75 -26.15 -10.04
C ILE A 312 -4.10 -27.27 -11.01
N GLY A 313 -4.69 -28.34 -10.48
CA GLY A 313 -5.05 -29.51 -11.26
C GLY A 313 -6.18 -29.24 -12.28
N PRO A 314 -6.31 -30.06 -13.33
CA PRO A 314 -7.39 -29.94 -14.33
C PRO A 314 -8.80 -29.90 -13.71
N MET A 315 -9.05 -30.70 -12.67
CA MET A 315 -10.32 -30.71 -11.95
C MET A 315 -10.66 -29.34 -11.36
N TRP A 316 -9.69 -28.69 -10.71
CA TRP A 316 -9.90 -27.38 -10.10
C TRP A 316 -10.16 -26.32 -11.17
N LEU A 317 -9.39 -26.32 -12.28
CA LEU A 317 -9.64 -25.38 -13.37
C LEU A 317 -11.04 -25.56 -13.95
N ARG A 318 -11.45 -26.81 -14.19
CA ARG A 318 -12.76 -27.13 -14.78
C ARG A 318 -13.93 -26.75 -13.87
N ASP A 319 -13.81 -27.00 -12.56
CA ASP A 319 -14.78 -26.63 -11.53
C ASP A 319 -14.88 -25.11 -11.30
N ASN A 320 -13.83 -24.36 -11.64
CA ASN A 320 -13.77 -22.91 -11.45
C ASN A 320 -13.69 -22.15 -12.78
N CYS A 321 -14.23 -22.73 -13.85
CA CYS A 321 -14.34 -22.09 -15.16
C CYS A 321 -15.08 -20.73 -15.07
N GLN A 322 -14.52 -19.67 -15.65
CA GLN A 322 -15.09 -18.32 -15.63
C GLN A 322 -15.94 -17.99 -16.87
N CYS A 323 -16.24 -18.99 -17.72
CA CYS A 323 -17.11 -18.77 -18.86
C CYS A 323 -18.57 -18.54 -18.42
N LYS A 324 -19.37 -17.87 -19.27
CA LYS A 324 -20.76 -17.48 -18.98
C LYS A 324 -21.70 -18.66 -18.68
N THR A 325 -21.31 -19.90 -18.99
CA THR A 325 -22.12 -21.10 -18.71
C THR A 325 -21.76 -21.75 -17.37
N CYS A 326 -20.55 -21.51 -16.84
CA CYS A 326 -20.08 -22.09 -15.58
C CYS A 326 -20.10 -21.07 -14.42
N CYS A 327 -20.10 -19.78 -14.75
CA CYS A 327 -20.18 -18.67 -13.82
C CYS A 327 -21.19 -17.65 -14.38
N ASP A 328 -22.24 -17.36 -13.62
CA ASP A 328 -23.23 -16.39 -14.02
C ASP A 328 -22.58 -14.99 -14.10
N PRO A 329 -22.70 -14.27 -15.23
CA PRO A 329 -21.99 -13.01 -15.43
C PRO A 329 -22.48 -11.87 -14.51
N GLN A 330 -23.70 -11.96 -13.99
CA GLN A 330 -24.31 -10.94 -13.13
C GLN A 330 -24.06 -11.24 -11.65
N THR A 331 -24.38 -12.44 -11.19
CA THR A 331 -24.27 -12.83 -9.79
C THR A 331 -22.84 -13.25 -9.42
N ARG A 332 -22.02 -13.62 -10.41
CA ARG A 332 -20.70 -14.25 -10.25
C ARG A 332 -20.75 -15.55 -9.46
N GLN A 333 -21.92 -16.18 -9.38
CA GLN A 333 -22.11 -17.46 -8.71
C GLN A 333 -21.80 -18.61 -9.66
N ARG A 334 -21.42 -19.73 -9.07
CA ARG A 334 -21.08 -20.96 -9.78
C ARG A 334 -22.35 -21.64 -10.30
N GLU A 335 -22.38 -21.93 -11.59
CA GLU A 335 -23.44 -22.71 -12.27
C GLU A 335 -22.96 -24.11 -12.69
N VAL A 336 -21.66 -24.38 -12.60
CA VAL A 336 -21.13 -25.72 -12.90
C VAL A 336 -21.56 -26.73 -11.83
N ASP A 337 -22.07 -27.86 -12.30
CA ASP A 337 -22.31 -29.05 -11.48
C ASP A 337 -20.99 -29.80 -11.29
N THR A 338 -20.31 -29.50 -10.18
CA THR A 338 -19.00 -30.08 -9.81
C THR A 338 -19.00 -31.61 -9.93
N PHE A 339 -20.11 -32.26 -9.59
CA PHE A 339 -20.21 -33.72 -9.51
C PHE A 339 -20.45 -34.39 -10.87
N LYS A 340 -20.73 -33.62 -11.92
CA LYS A 340 -20.77 -34.13 -13.30
C LYS A 340 -19.43 -34.05 -14.01
N ILE A 341 -18.44 -33.36 -13.43
CA ILE A 341 -17.08 -33.32 -13.98
C ILE A 341 -16.42 -34.68 -13.74
N PRO A 342 -15.93 -35.38 -14.78
CA PRO A 342 -15.20 -36.64 -14.60
C PRO A 342 -14.01 -36.50 -13.65
N GLU A 343 -13.81 -37.45 -12.75
CA GLU A 343 -12.69 -37.43 -11.78
C GLU A 343 -11.31 -37.41 -12.48
N ASP A 344 -11.22 -38.02 -13.65
CA ASP A 344 -10.02 -38.12 -14.46
C ASP A 344 -9.88 -37.02 -15.52
N ILE A 345 -10.62 -35.91 -15.39
CA ILE A 345 -10.60 -34.78 -16.32
C ILE A 345 -9.18 -34.30 -16.62
N LYS A 346 -8.89 -34.04 -17.89
CA LYS A 346 -7.58 -33.58 -18.38
C LYS A 346 -7.71 -32.29 -19.15
N VAL A 347 -6.66 -31.48 -19.09
CA VAL A 347 -6.46 -30.40 -20.06
C VAL A 347 -5.97 -31.02 -21.37
N GLN A 348 -6.69 -30.80 -22.45
CA GLN A 348 -6.34 -31.26 -23.80
C GLN A 348 -5.54 -30.21 -24.55
N HIS A 349 -6.01 -28.97 -24.57
CA HIS A 349 -5.35 -27.87 -25.26
C HIS A 349 -5.50 -26.56 -24.49
N THR A 350 -4.57 -25.63 -24.72
CA THR A 350 -4.59 -24.29 -24.13
C THR A 350 -4.30 -23.27 -25.21
N LYS A 351 -5.15 -22.24 -25.30
CA LYS A 351 -4.98 -21.13 -26.22
C LYS A 351 -4.81 -19.84 -25.42
N HIS A 352 -3.71 -19.15 -25.65
CA HIS A 352 -3.41 -17.87 -25.04
C HIS A 352 -4.02 -16.73 -25.87
N GLU A 353 -4.91 -15.97 -25.24
CA GLU A 353 -5.42 -14.70 -25.76
C GLU A 353 -4.69 -13.53 -25.05
N PRO A 354 -4.82 -12.27 -25.50
CA PRO A 354 -4.13 -11.13 -24.88
C PRO A 354 -4.44 -10.94 -23.39
N GLU A 355 -5.69 -11.16 -22.97
CA GLU A 355 -6.15 -10.91 -21.59
C GLU A 355 -6.63 -12.16 -20.86
N SER A 356 -6.71 -13.31 -21.55
CA SER A 356 -7.27 -14.53 -20.99
C SER A 356 -6.58 -15.79 -21.51
N LEU A 357 -6.78 -16.89 -20.80
CA LEU A 357 -6.44 -18.24 -21.19
C LEU A 357 -7.72 -18.99 -21.53
N GLN A 358 -7.78 -19.63 -22.69
CA GLN A 358 -8.77 -20.64 -22.98
C GLN A 358 -8.18 -22.03 -22.77
N VAL A 359 -8.94 -22.93 -22.17
CA VAL A 359 -8.52 -24.30 -21.84
C VAL A 359 -9.58 -25.27 -22.33
N GLU A 360 -9.21 -26.18 -23.22
CA GLU A 360 -10.07 -27.28 -23.65
C GLU A 360 -9.85 -28.48 -22.74
N PHE A 361 -10.95 -29.07 -22.26
CA PHE A 361 -10.95 -30.19 -21.33
C PHE A 361 -11.43 -31.48 -22.00
N SER A 362 -11.08 -32.63 -21.41
CA SER A 362 -11.42 -33.95 -21.96
C SER A 362 -12.92 -34.29 -21.94
N ASP A 363 -13.76 -33.51 -21.26
CA ASP A 363 -15.23 -33.59 -21.33
C ASP A 363 -15.81 -32.80 -22.52
N GLY A 364 -14.95 -32.22 -23.36
CA GLY A 364 -15.34 -31.40 -24.51
C GLY A 364 -15.67 -29.95 -24.15
N HIS A 365 -15.53 -29.53 -22.88
CA HIS A 365 -15.77 -28.14 -22.48
C HIS A 365 -14.56 -27.25 -22.76
N THR A 366 -14.81 -26.01 -23.19
CA THR A 366 -13.78 -24.97 -23.31
C THR A 366 -13.97 -23.92 -22.22
N GLY A 367 -13.09 -23.94 -21.24
CA GLY A 367 -13.06 -22.94 -20.18
C GLY A 367 -12.33 -21.66 -20.59
N VAL A 368 -12.71 -20.54 -19.97
CA VAL A 368 -12.09 -19.23 -20.16
C VAL A 368 -11.68 -18.68 -18.80
N TYR A 369 -10.51 -18.07 -18.72
CA TYR A 369 -9.95 -17.56 -17.47
C TYR A 369 -9.20 -16.24 -17.75
N SER A 370 -9.55 -15.14 -17.08
CA SER A 370 -8.74 -13.92 -17.20
C SER A 370 -7.37 -14.14 -16.55
N TYR A 371 -6.34 -13.50 -17.08
CA TYR A 371 -5.04 -13.57 -16.41
C TYR A 371 -5.09 -12.91 -15.04
N SER A 372 -5.88 -11.85 -14.84
CA SER A 372 -6.05 -11.20 -13.53
C SER A 372 -6.48 -12.20 -12.46
N TRP A 373 -7.54 -12.96 -12.74
CA TRP A 373 -8.08 -13.99 -11.86
C TRP A 373 -7.08 -15.14 -11.67
N LEU A 374 -6.44 -15.60 -12.74
CA LEU A 374 -5.46 -16.68 -12.67
C LEU A 374 -4.25 -16.37 -11.78
N LYS A 375 -3.86 -15.09 -11.66
CA LYS A 375 -2.79 -14.68 -10.73
C LYS A 375 -3.26 -14.67 -9.30
N SER A 376 -4.51 -14.32 -9.05
CA SER A 376 -5.02 -14.22 -7.69
C SER A 376 -5.00 -15.59 -6.99
N ILE A 377 -4.97 -16.70 -7.72
CA ILE A 377 -4.96 -18.04 -7.10
C ILE A 377 -3.70 -18.25 -6.23
N PRO A 378 -3.85 -18.64 -4.94
CA PRO A 378 -2.73 -18.82 -4.02
C PRO A 378 -1.79 -19.96 -4.43
N VAL A 379 -0.47 -19.75 -4.31
CA VAL A 379 0.55 -20.78 -4.65
C VAL A 379 1.35 -21.29 -3.45
N LYS A 380 1.48 -20.55 -2.33
CA LYS A 380 1.92 -21.07 -1.01
C LYS A 380 2.02 -19.96 0.04
N GLY A 381 1.69 -20.29 1.29
CA GLY A 381 2.01 -19.53 2.51
C GLY A 381 1.14 -18.30 2.75
N LEU A 382 0.52 -18.23 3.93
CA LEU A 382 -0.17 -17.03 4.44
C LEU A 382 0.66 -16.45 5.57
N GLU A 383 1.30 -15.29 5.35
CA GLU A 383 1.93 -14.52 6.43
C GLU A 383 1.10 -13.29 6.78
N GLY A 384 0.26 -13.39 7.81
CA GLY A 384 -0.57 -12.27 8.26
C GLY A 384 0.15 -10.93 8.34
N ALA A 385 -0.53 -9.88 7.88
CA ALA A 385 -0.20 -8.51 8.20
C ALA A 385 -0.90 -8.12 9.50
N LYS A 386 -0.30 -7.21 10.27
CA LYS A 386 -1.03 -6.46 11.29
C LYS A 386 -1.44 -5.11 10.66
N PRO A 387 -2.66 -4.97 10.11
CA PRO A 387 -3.07 -3.74 9.41
C PRO A 387 -3.43 -2.58 10.36
N PHE A 388 -3.29 -2.78 11.67
CA PHE A 388 -3.78 -1.85 12.69
C PHE A 388 -2.64 -1.01 13.27
N HIS A 389 -2.90 0.29 13.45
CA HIS A 389 -2.00 1.19 14.16
C HIS A 389 -2.51 1.41 15.58
N SER A 390 -1.66 1.11 16.58
CA SER A 390 -1.97 1.41 17.96
C SER A 390 -1.90 2.93 18.18
N TYR A 391 -3.00 3.54 18.62
CA TYR A 391 -3.01 4.95 19.00
C TYR A 391 -2.38 5.11 20.39
N THR A 392 -1.36 5.95 20.51
CA THR A 392 -0.55 6.10 21.73
C THR A 392 -1.03 7.19 22.68
N GLY A 393 -2.04 7.99 22.27
CA GLY A 393 -2.71 8.94 23.15
C GLY A 393 -1.90 10.19 23.43
N LYS A 394 -2.15 11.24 22.65
CA LYS A 394 -2.03 12.70 22.89
C LYS A 394 -1.83 13.38 21.53
N GLY A 395 -2.94 13.62 20.83
CA GLY A 395 -2.98 14.28 19.53
C GLY A 395 -4.44 14.55 19.14
N PRO A 396 -4.70 15.14 17.97
CA PRO A 396 -6.07 15.17 17.46
C PRO A 396 -6.57 13.73 17.34
N TYR A 397 -7.79 13.49 17.81
CA TYR A 397 -8.45 12.20 17.62
C TYR A 397 -8.86 12.03 16.16
N PRO A 398 -8.90 10.80 15.63
CA PRO A 398 -9.44 10.55 14.30
C PRO A 398 -10.85 11.14 14.22
N THR A 399 -11.05 12.09 13.30
CA THR A 399 -12.26 12.90 13.22
C THR A 399 -12.72 13.03 11.77
N ALA A 400 -14.02 12.88 11.54
CA ALA A 400 -14.70 13.17 10.30
C ALA A 400 -15.79 14.22 10.52
N PHE A 401 -16.24 14.86 9.45
CA PHE A 401 -17.33 15.84 9.50
C PHE A 401 -18.59 15.24 8.91
N PHE A 402 -19.71 15.36 9.62
CA PHE A 402 -21.00 14.82 9.20
C PHE A 402 -21.37 15.26 7.78
N LYS A 403 -21.23 16.56 7.48
CA LYS A 403 -21.56 17.11 6.17
C LYS A 403 -20.79 16.41 5.04
N ASP A 404 -19.51 16.13 5.24
CA ASP A 404 -18.67 15.55 4.18
C ASP A 404 -19.02 14.07 3.98
N VAL A 405 -19.14 13.31 5.07
CA VAL A 405 -19.52 11.89 5.05
C VAL A 405 -20.88 11.65 4.38
N MET A 406 -21.84 12.54 4.61
CA MET A 406 -23.17 12.42 4.02
C MET A 406 -23.19 12.73 2.52
N ASN A 407 -22.23 13.50 1.99
CA ASN A 407 -22.25 13.98 0.60
C ASN A 407 -21.16 13.41 -0.31
N ASP A 408 -20.12 12.77 0.24
CA ASP A 408 -18.98 12.29 -0.52
C ASP A 408 -18.54 10.88 -0.05
N ASP A 409 -18.43 9.95 -1.01
CA ASP A 409 -17.98 8.58 -0.77
C ASP A 409 -16.49 8.50 -0.45
N MET A 410 -15.67 9.49 -0.86
CA MET A 410 -14.26 9.58 -0.45
C MET A 410 -14.14 10.02 1.02
N ALA A 411 -14.98 10.95 1.47
CA ALA A 411 -15.05 11.32 2.89
C ALA A 411 -15.57 10.16 3.75
N LEU A 412 -16.56 9.40 3.26
CA LEU A 412 -16.99 8.14 3.89
C LEU A 412 -15.85 7.13 3.95
N LEU A 413 -15.10 6.91 2.87
CA LEU A 413 -13.93 6.02 2.89
C LEU A 413 -12.90 6.47 3.93
N HIS A 414 -12.59 7.76 4.00
CA HIS A 414 -11.67 8.29 5.01
C HIS A 414 -12.17 8.04 6.45
N TRP A 415 -13.47 8.19 6.68
CA TRP A 415 -14.09 7.86 7.97
C TRP A 415 -13.96 6.37 8.30
N LEU A 416 -14.23 5.47 7.35
CA LEU A 416 -14.08 4.01 7.55
C LEU A 416 -12.61 3.59 7.71
N ASP A 417 -11.68 4.21 6.98
CA ASP A 417 -10.23 4.01 7.16
C ASP A 417 -9.82 4.38 8.59
N ASN A 418 -10.30 5.51 9.12
CA ASN A 418 -10.00 5.91 10.49
C ASN A 418 -10.52 4.88 11.52
N ILE A 419 -11.76 4.39 11.34
CA ILE A 419 -12.32 3.33 12.21
C ILE A 419 -11.48 2.06 12.12
N TYR A 420 -11.17 1.59 10.91
CA TYR A 420 -10.43 0.34 10.73
C TYR A 420 -8.99 0.45 11.27
N ILE A 421 -8.28 1.53 10.94
CA ILE A 421 -6.87 1.73 11.30
C ILE A 421 -6.70 2.00 12.79
N TYR A 422 -7.48 2.91 13.37
CA TYR A 422 -7.33 3.38 14.75
C TYR A 422 -8.28 2.70 15.75
N GLY A 423 -9.30 2.01 15.26
CA GLY A 423 -10.34 1.36 16.06
C GLY A 423 -11.52 2.28 16.39
N PHE A 424 -11.42 3.60 16.15
CA PHE A 424 -12.50 4.55 16.45
C PHE A 424 -12.38 5.83 15.63
N CYS A 425 -13.48 6.57 15.53
CA CYS A 425 -13.51 7.91 14.94
C CYS A 425 -14.66 8.75 15.51
N PHE A 426 -14.40 10.04 15.72
CA PHE A 426 -15.44 11.02 16.01
C PHE A 426 -16.07 11.55 14.73
N VAL A 427 -17.37 11.83 14.77
CA VAL A 427 -18.07 12.57 13.71
C VAL A 427 -18.66 13.84 14.31
N VAL A 428 -18.17 14.98 13.83
CA VAL A 428 -18.55 16.30 14.34
C VAL A 428 -19.60 16.93 13.43
N GLY A 429 -20.52 17.68 14.04
CA GLY A 429 -21.56 18.42 13.33
C GLY A 429 -22.76 17.56 12.94
N VAL A 430 -22.98 16.44 13.65
CA VAL A 430 -24.19 15.63 13.50
C VAL A 430 -25.37 16.43 14.06
N PRO A 431 -26.46 16.64 13.32
CA PRO A 431 -27.67 17.23 13.90
C PRO A 431 -28.15 16.45 15.11
N VAL A 432 -28.56 17.14 16.18
CA VAL A 432 -28.99 16.54 17.45
C VAL A 432 -30.37 15.89 17.31
N SER A 433 -30.47 14.83 16.50
CA SER A 433 -31.68 14.07 16.24
C SER A 433 -31.38 12.59 16.00
N LEU A 434 -32.37 11.74 16.26
CA LEU A 434 -32.28 10.30 16.02
C LEU A 434 -32.09 10.02 14.52
N GLU A 435 -32.93 10.64 13.69
CA GLU A 435 -32.92 10.46 12.23
C GLU A 435 -31.55 10.77 11.59
N ALA A 436 -30.88 11.84 12.01
CA ALA A 436 -29.57 12.18 11.44
C ALA A 436 -28.49 11.16 11.82
N THR A 437 -28.59 10.60 13.03
CA THR A 437 -27.67 9.60 13.54
C THR A 437 -27.87 8.24 12.88
N GLU A 438 -29.14 7.87 12.66
CA GLU A 438 -29.51 6.66 11.92
C GLU A 438 -29.02 6.75 10.46
N LYS A 439 -29.30 7.86 9.76
CA LYS A 439 -28.79 8.10 8.40
C LYS A 439 -27.26 8.07 8.31
N LEU A 440 -26.55 8.54 9.35
CA LEU A 440 -25.09 8.45 9.41
C LEU A 440 -24.62 6.99 9.46
N LEU A 441 -25.28 6.14 10.24
CA LEU A 441 -24.99 4.70 10.27
C LEU A 441 -25.32 4.03 8.93
N GLU A 442 -26.44 4.41 8.31
CA GLU A 442 -26.90 3.87 7.02
C GLU A 442 -25.97 4.21 5.84
N ARG A 443 -25.10 5.20 5.98
CA ARG A 443 -24.01 5.43 5.01
C ARG A 443 -22.99 4.29 4.98
N ILE A 444 -22.86 3.57 6.10
CA ILE A 444 -22.06 2.35 6.19
C ILE A 444 -22.91 1.16 5.72
N ALA A 445 -23.98 0.87 6.45
CA ALA A 445 -24.89 -0.25 6.21
C ALA A 445 -26.16 -0.10 7.07
N PHE A 446 -27.13 -0.98 6.88
CA PHE A 446 -28.33 -1.02 7.73
C PHE A 446 -27.97 -1.26 9.21
N VAL A 447 -28.76 -0.68 10.11
CA VAL A 447 -28.57 -0.85 11.56
C VAL A 447 -28.96 -2.28 11.96
N ARG A 448 -28.07 -2.97 12.67
CA ARG A 448 -28.34 -4.31 13.21
C ARG A 448 -29.42 -4.23 14.27
N ARG A 449 -30.57 -4.83 13.98
CA ARG A 449 -31.63 -5.01 14.96
C ARG A 449 -31.24 -6.05 16.00
N THR A 450 -31.43 -5.71 17.27
CA THR A 450 -31.20 -6.56 18.44
C THR A 450 -32.47 -6.67 19.29
N HIS A 451 -32.38 -7.39 20.40
CA HIS A 451 -33.47 -7.46 21.39
C HIS A 451 -33.70 -6.12 22.12
N TYR A 452 -32.74 -5.19 22.07
CA TYR A 452 -32.92 -3.81 22.52
C TYR A 452 -33.58 -2.90 21.47
N GLY A 453 -33.86 -3.41 20.27
CA GLY A 453 -34.40 -2.65 19.13
C GLY A 453 -33.41 -2.50 17.97
N GLY A 454 -33.79 -1.70 16.96
CA GLY A 454 -32.94 -1.34 15.83
C GLY A 454 -31.96 -0.23 16.20
N PHE A 455 -32.51 0.98 16.35
CA PHE A 455 -31.82 2.17 16.81
C PHE A 455 -32.28 2.51 18.23
N TRP A 456 -31.36 2.67 19.19
CA TRP A 456 -31.72 2.94 20.58
C TRP A 456 -31.64 4.42 20.91
N ASP A 457 -32.58 4.86 21.75
CA ASP A 457 -32.65 6.18 22.37
C ASP A 457 -32.90 5.95 23.86
N PHE A 458 -31.99 6.38 24.72
CA PHE A 458 -32.09 6.04 26.13
C PHE A 458 -31.64 7.14 27.08
N THR A 459 -32.26 7.07 28.25
CA THR A 459 -31.84 7.74 29.49
C THR A 459 -31.56 6.65 30.54
N ALA A 460 -30.88 6.98 31.64
CA ALA A 460 -30.68 6.03 32.74
C ALA A 460 -31.98 5.80 33.53
N ASP A 461 -32.88 4.97 32.99
CA ASP A 461 -34.19 4.63 33.56
C ASP A 461 -34.42 3.13 33.75
N MET A 462 -33.40 2.28 33.52
CA MET A 462 -33.47 0.82 33.62
C MET A 462 -34.50 0.12 32.70
N SER A 463 -35.06 0.83 31.72
CA SER A 463 -36.15 0.32 30.86
C SER A 463 -35.85 -0.98 30.11
N PHE A 464 -34.57 -1.32 29.91
CA PHE A 464 -34.14 -2.52 29.17
C PHE A 464 -33.48 -3.61 30.04
N GLY A 465 -33.45 -3.46 31.37
CA GLY A 465 -32.92 -4.49 32.27
C GLY A 465 -31.40 -4.72 32.15
N ASP A 466 -30.66 -3.75 31.64
CA ASP A 466 -29.20 -3.81 31.45
C ASP A 466 -28.50 -2.74 32.32
N SER A 467 -27.34 -3.09 32.87
CA SER A 467 -26.46 -2.21 33.63
C SER A 467 -26.11 -0.89 32.91
N ALA A 468 -26.13 -0.90 31.57
CA ALA A 468 -25.94 0.26 30.72
C ALA A 468 -26.97 1.38 30.95
N TYR A 469 -28.14 1.07 31.52
CA TYR A 469 -29.23 2.02 31.79
C TYR A 469 -29.25 2.52 33.25
N THR A 470 -28.12 2.39 33.95
CA THR A 470 -27.89 3.02 35.27
C THR A 470 -27.04 4.30 35.15
N ASN A 471 -26.97 5.11 36.21
CA ASN A 471 -26.06 6.27 36.29
C ASN A 471 -24.67 5.92 36.83
N ARG A 472 -24.37 4.63 37.04
CA ARG A 472 -23.08 4.16 37.57
C ARG A 472 -22.02 4.15 36.47
N ALA A 473 -20.76 4.21 36.92
CA ALA A 473 -19.61 3.99 36.05
C ALA A 473 -19.65 2.58 35.45
N LEU A 474 -19.17 2.48 34.21
CA LEU A 474 -18.96 1.20 33.54
C LEU A 474 -17.48 1.07 33.23
N ASP A 475 -16.90 -0.05 33.67
CA ASP A 475 -15.52 -0.40 33.38
C ASP A 475 -15.35 -0.71 31.88
N ALA A 476 -14.11 -0.73 31.40
CA ALA A 476 -13.81 -1.04 30.01
C ALA A 476 -14.35 -2.44 29.60
N HIS A 477 -15.21 -2.49 28.60
CA HIS A 477 -15.84 -3.70 28.07
C HIS A 477 -16.05 -3.66 26.55
N THR A 478 -16.31 -4.80 25.94
CA THR A 478 -16.91 -4.92 24.60
C THR A 478 -18.36 -5.36 24.71
N ASP A 479 -19.20 -4.83 23.83
CA ASP A 479 -20.63 -5.07 23.86
C ASP A 479 -21.01 -6.39 23.17
N THR A 480 -22.15 -6.95 23.60
CA THR A 480 -22.80 -8.10 22.95
C THR A 480 -21.95 -9.39 22.93
N THR A 481 -21.12 -9.62 23.96
CA THR A 481 -20.26 -10.82 23.99
C THR A 481 -21.05 -12.13 24.07
N TYR A 482 -22.30 -12.04 24.52
CA TYR A 482 -23.31 -13.10 24.54
C TYR A 482 -23.92 -13.47 23.17
N PHE A 483 -23.66 -12.70 22.10
CA PHE A 483 -23.99 -13.16 20.75
C PHE A 483 -22.92 -14.11 20.21
N THR A 484 -23.34 -15.11 19.44
CA THR A 484 -22.41 -15.93 18.65
C THR A 484 -21.51 -15.05 17.78
N GLU A 485 -22.08 -14.03 17.14
CA GLU A 485 -21.35 -12.96 16.45
C GLU A 485 -21.72 -11.61 17.09
N PRO A 486 -20.82 -11.01 17.91
CA PRO A 486 -20.99 -9.69 18.49
C PRO A 486 -21.02 -8.61 17.40
N ALA A 487 -21.73 -7.51 17.64
CA ALA A 487 -21.72 -6.38 16.72
C ALA A 487 -20.28 -5.86 16.49
N ARG A 488 -19.94 -5.55 15.23
CA ARG A 488 -18.60 -5.08 14.87
C ARG A 488 -18.41 -3.61 15.15
N LEU A 489 -19.35 -2.76 14.70
CA LEU A 489 -19.30 -1.34 15.00
C LEU A 489 -20.41 -0.95 15.98
N GLN A 490 -20.10 0.02 16.83
CA GLN A 490 -21.05 0.65 17.72
C GLN A 490 -20.87 2.17 17.65
N LEU A 491 -21.98 2.89 17.58
CA LEU A 491 -22.00 4.35 17.60
C LEU A 491 -22.74 4.87 18.81
N PHE A 492 -22.17 5.90 19.44
CA PHE A 492 -22.78 6.70 20.48
C PHE A 492 -22.87 8.17 20.04
N HIS A 493 -24.06 8.75 20.14
CA HIS A 493 -24.27 10.17 19.92
C HIS A 493 -24.97 10.77 21.13
N LEU A 494 -24.31 11.76 21.76
CA LEU A 494 -24.90 12.52 22.85
C LEU A 494 -25.93 13.50 22.30
N LEU A 495 -27.18 13.41 22.76
CA LEU A 495 -28.23 14.35 22.38
C LEU A 495 -28.36 15.49 23.39
N SER A 496 -28.26 15.18 24.67
CA SER A 496 -28.31 16.18 25.74
C SER A 496 -27.75 15.65 27.05
N HIS A 497 -27.10 16.52 27.83
CA HIS A 497 -26.77 16.26 29.24
C HIS A 497 -27.10 17.50 30.06
N THR A 498 -28.21 17.47 30.80
CA THR A 498 -28.74 18.63 31.54
C THR A 498 -28.85 18.36 33.03
N GLY A 499 -28.66 19.40 33.84
CA GLY A 499 -28.82 19.30 35.30
C GLY A 499 -27.82 18.37 36.00
N GLY A 500 -26.62 18.18 35.46
CA GLY A 500 -25.59 17.33 36.05
C GLY A 500 -24.23 17.38 35.38
N LYS A 501 -23.30 16.51 35.82
CA LYS A 501 -21.90 16.41 35.36
C LYS A 501 -21.48 14.94 35.24
N GLY A 502 -20.24 14.68 34.80
CA GLY A 502 -19.69 13.34 34.58
C GLY A 502 -20.10 12.75 33.22
N GLY A 503 -20.05 11.42 33.10
CA GLY A 503 -20.46 10.70 31.88
C GLY A 503 -19.45 10.80 30.74
N ASP A 504 -18.17 11.01 31.09
CA ASP A 504 -17.05 10.96 30.19
C ASP A 504 -16.93 9.54 29.63
N SER A 505 -16.71 9.44 28.32
CA SER A 505 -16.54 8.18 27.62
C SER A 505 -15.10 7.69 27.77
N LEU A 506 -14.96 6.40 28.04
CA LEU A 506 -13.69 5.69 28.09
C LEU A 506 -13.50 4.90 26.80
N LEU A 507 -12.29 4.93 26.25
CA LEU A 507 -11.82 4.01 25.22
C LEU A 507 -10.49 3.37 25.62
N VAL A 508 -10.32 2.09 25.29
CA VAL A 508 -9.07 1.35 25.44
C VAL A 508 -8.82 0.55 24.16
N ASP A 509 -7.67 0.75 23.52
CA ASP A 509 -7.24 -0.10 22.39
C ASP A 509 -6.87 -1.49 22.92
N GLY A 510 -7.83 -2.42 22.84
CA GLY A 510 -7.67 -3.76 23.36
C GLY A 510 -6.55 -4.53 22.67
N PHE A 511 -6.29 -4.27 21.38
CA PHE A 511 -5.21 -4.94 20.65
C PHE A 511 -3.84 -4.54 21.17
N ARG A 512 -3.67 -3.24 21.45
CA ARG A 512 -2.46 -2.71 22.11
C ARG A 512 -2.31 -3.28 23.52
N ALA A 513 -3.38 -3.31 24.31
CA ALA A 513 -3.36 -3.86 25.66
C ALA A 513 -3.00 -5.36 25.64
N ALA A 514 -3.51 -6.11 24.66
CA ALA A 514 -3.26 -7.55 24.55
C ALA A 514 -1.80 -7.82 24.15
N GLU A 515 -1.21 -6.98 23.29
CA GLU A 515 0.21 -7.01 22.96
C GLU A 515 1.09 -6.70 24.18
N ALA A 516 0.68 -5.74 25.03
CA ALA A 516 1.36 -5.47 26.29
C ALA A 516 1.31 -6.67 27.25
N LEU A 517 0.17 -7.36 27.33
CA LEU A 517 0.04 -8.61 28.10
C LEU A 517 0.90 -9.73 27.50
N ARG A 518 0.90 -9.89 26.18
CA ARG A 518 1.72 -10.88 25.46
C ARG A 518 3.20 -10.69 25.76
N THR A 519 3.67 -9.44 25.78
CA THR A 519 5.06 -9.10 26.07
C THR A 519 5.42 -9.35 27.54
N LYS A 520 4.56 -8.93 28.47
CA LYS A 520 4.83 -9.01 29.92
C LYS A 520 4.58 -10.39 30.54
N ALA A 521 3.59 -11.12 30.03
CA ALA A 521 3.11 -12.37 30.61
C ALA A 521 2.51 -13.32 29.55
N LYS A 522 3.38 -13.89 28.70
CA LYS A 522 3.02 -14.82 27.61
C LYS A 522 2.07 -15.95 28.02
N ALA A 523 2.28 -16.56 29.19
CA ALA A 523 1.45 -17.66 29.67
C ALA A 523 0.00 -17.22 29.98
N GLN A 524 -0.17 -15.99 30.46
CA GLN A 524 -1.50 -15.43 30.75
C GLN A 524 -2.19 -14.96 29.47
N TYR A 525 -1.45 -14.38 28.53
CA TYR A 525 -1.96 -14.12 27.19
C TYR A 525 -2.50 -15.42 26.54
N ALA A 526 -1.71 -16.49 26.55
CA ALA A 526 -2.12 -17.79 26.03
C ALA A 526 -3.32 -18.38 26.79
N ALA A 527 -3.43 -18.14 28.10
CA ALA A 527 -4.60 -18.55 28.88
C ALA A 527 -5.88 -17.85 28.40
N LEU A 528 -5.83 -16.55 28.09
CA LEU A 528 -6.99 -15.79 27.58
C LEU A 528 -7.37 -16.12 26.14
N GLN A 529 -6.46 -16.72 25.36
CA GLN A 529 -6.74 -17.29 24.04
C GLN A 529 -7.32 -18.71 24.13
N ARG A 530 -6.90 -19.49 25.14
CA ARG A 530 -7.26 -20.92 25.27
C ARG A 530 -8.57 -21.16 26.00
N TYR A 531 -8.84 -20.39 27.04
CA TYR A 531 -9.91 -20.68 28.00
C TYR A 531 -11.16 -19.88 27.67
N SER A 532 -12.16 -20.58 27.14
CA SER A 532 -13.47 -20.02 26.82
C SER A 532 -14.36 -19.76 28.03
N GLN A 533 -15.14 -18.69 27.96
CA GLN A 533 -16.09 -18.30 29.00
C GLN A 533 -17.53 -18.28 28.45
N PRO A 534 -18.54 -18.71 29.25
CA PRO A 534 -19.93 -18.50 28.92
C PRO A 534 -20.30 -17.03 29.12
N ALA A 535 -21.25 -16.55 28.32
CA ALA A 535 -21.82 -15.22 28.42
C ALA A 535 -23.33 -15.31 28.15
N HIS A 536 -24.11 -14.38 28.71
CA HIS A 536 -25.55 -14.35 28.51
C HIS A 536 -26.15 -12.94 28.59
N ALA A 537 -27.28 -12.74 27.92
CA ALA A 537 -28.20 -11.63 28.17
C ALA A 537 -29.57 -12.21 28.55
N SER A 538 -29.97 -12.03 29.80
CA SER A 538 -31.20 -12.63 30.36
C SER A 538 -31.87 -11.74 31.39
N GLY A 539 -31.72 -10.41 31.24
CA GLY A 539 -32.33 -9.42 32.14
C GLY A 539 -33.83 -9.19 31.92
N ASN A 540 -34.40 -9.75 30.86
CA ASN A 540 -35.81 -9.61 30.48
C ASN A 540 -36.49 -10.98 30.44
N GLU A 541 -37.78 -11.04 30.80
CA GLU A 541 -38.55 -12.28 30.85
C GLU A 541 -38.74 -12.93 29.47
N ASN A 542 -38.69 -12.15 28.39
CA ASN A 542 -39.01 -12.63 27.04
C ASN A 542 -37.80 -13.15 26.25
N PHE A 543 -36.59 -13.06 26.78
CA PHE A 543 -35.39 -13.55 26.08
C PHE A 543 -34.29 -14.00 27.04
N CYS A 544 -33.58 -15.05 26.62
CA CYS A 544 -32.34 -15.51 27.22
C CYS A 544 -31.38 -15.84 26.07
N ILE A 545 -30.46 -14.93 25.80
CA ILE A 545 -29.52 -15.07 24.68
C ILE A 545 -28.20 -15.60 25.22
N GLN A 546 -27.71 -16.64 24.58
CA GLN A 546 -26.42 -17.26 24.83
C GLN A 546 -25.75 -17.59 23.50
N PRO A 547 -24.41 -17.56 23.43
CA PRO A 547 -23.69 -17.93 22.22
C PRO A 547 -23.77 -19.44 21.98
N ILE A 548 -23.62 -19.87 20.73
CA ILE A 548 -23.71 -21.29 20.34
C ILE A 548 -22.60 -22.16 20.98
N HIS A 549 -21.51 -21.53 21.42
CA HIS A 549 -20.47 -22.11 22.26
C HIS A 549 -19.80 -21.02 23.08
N GLU A 550 -19.04 -21.41 24.10
CA GLU A 550 -18.24 -20.49 24.90
C GLU A 550 -17.04 -19.97 24.08
N PHE A 551 -16.77 -18.67 24.17
CA PHE A 551 -15.66 -18.04 23.44
C PHE A 551 -14.53 -17.61 24.39
N PRO A 552 -13.26 -17.66 23.96
CA PRO A 552 -12.15 -17.07 24.70
C PRO A 552 -12.19 -15.55 24.66
N VAL A 553 -11.38 -14.91 25.51
CA VAL A 553 -11.27 -13.44 25.53
C VAL A 553 -10.52 -12.94 24.29
N PHE A 554 -9.48 -13.67 23.84
CA PHE A 554 -8.72 -13.35 22.63
C PHE A 554 -9.01 -14.37 21.53
N GLU A 555 -9.60 -13.92 20.43
CA GLU A 555 -9.83 -14.74 19.25
C GLU A 555 -8.80 -14.42 18.18
N VAL A 556 -8.14 -15.47 17.69
CA VAL A 556 -7.09 -15.42 16.68
C VAL A 556 -7.60 -16.07 15.42
N HIS A 557 -7.39 -15.41 14.29
CA HIS A 557 -7.85 -15.87 12.99
C HIS A 557 -7.10 -17.17 12.62
N PRO A 558 -7.81 -18.29 12.37
CA PRO A 558 -7.19 -19.61 12.32
C PRO A 558 -6.18 -19.77 11.18
N GLN A 559 -6.35 -19.04 10.07
CA GLN A 559 -5.44 -19.10 8.91
C GLN A 559 -4.35 -18.03 8.94
N LEU A 560 -4.55 -16.92 9.67
CA LEU A 560 -3.66 -15.76 9.60
C LEU A 560 -2.80 -15.59 10.85
N ASP A 561 -3.11 -16.31 11.93
CA ASP A 561 -2.45 -16.23 13.23
C ASP A 561 -2.35 -14.79 13.78
N VAL A 562 -3.38 -13.99 13.49
CA VAL A 562 -3.53 -12.62 14.00
C VAL A 562 -4.79 -12.52 14.85
N MET A 563 -4.69 -11.80 15.96
CA MET A 563 -5.85 -11.50 16.79
C MET A 563 -6.80 -10.57 16.01
N TYR A 564 -8.08 -10.93 15.96
CA TYR A 564 -9.08 -10.19 15.20
C TYR A 564 -10.28 -9.76 16.05
N ARG A 565 -10.46 -10.36 17.24
CA ARG A 565 -11.57 -10.01 18.14
C ARG A 565 -11.22 -10.19 19.61
N ILE A 566 -11.71 -9.27 20.44
CA ILE A 566 -11.68 -9.32 21.90
C ILE A 566 -13.11 -9.43 22.44
N ARG A 567 -13.33 -10.40 23.33
CA ARG A 567 -14.57 -10.55 24.10
C ARG A 567 -14.29 -10.32 25.58
N TRP A 568 -14.58 -9.12 26.05
CA TRP A 568 -14.35 -8.77 27.43
C TRP A 568 -15.50 -7.95 27.96
N ASN A 569 -16.41 -8.60 28.68
CA ASN A 569 -17.43 -7.90 29.44
C ASN A 569 -17.64 -8.67 30.74
N ASN A 570 -17.52 -7.95 31.86
CA ASN A 570 -17.63 -8.58 33.18
C ASN A 570 -19.09 -8.78 33.58
N TYR A 571 -19.99 -7.98 33.03
CA TYR A 571 -21.39 -7.91 33.42
C TYR A 571 -22.25 -8.99 32.75
N ASP A 572 -21.87 -9.43 31.55
CA ASP A 572 -22.56 -10.49 30.80
C ASP A 572 -21.89 -11.87 30.92
N ARG A 573 -20.72 -11.98 31.57
CA ARG A 573 -20.01 -13.24 31.77
C ARG A 573 -20.75 -14.13 32.76
N ALA A 574 -21.14 -15.32 32.30
CA ALA A 574 -21.85 -16.30 33.13
C ALA A 574 -20.90 -17.09 34.04
N THR A 575 -21.49 -17.89 34.94
CA THR A 575 -20.73 -18.77 35.82
C THR A 575 -20.11 -19.93 35.05
N LYS A 576 -18.80 -20.12 35.21
CA LYS A 576 -18.05 -21.22 34.60
C LYS A 576 -18.09 -22.48 35.48
N THR A 577 -18.61 -23.60 34.97
CA THR A 577 -18.89 -24.80 35.79
C THR A 577 -18.07 -26.05 35.47
N ASN A 578 -17.40 -26.11 34.31
CA ASN A 578 -16.72 -27.33 33.82
C ASN A 578 -15.17 -27.24 33.81
N TRP A 579 -14.57 -26.37 34.62
CA TRP A 579 -13.11 -26.26 34.75
C TRP A 579 -12.58 -26.90 36.04
N GLY A 580 -11.45 -27.59 35.94
CA GLY A 580 -10.68 -28.01 37.12
C GLY A 580 -9.93 -26.83 37.78
N LEU A 581 -9.54 -27.00 39.05
CA LEU A 581 -8.89 -25.95 39.86
C LEU A 581 -7.66 -25.29 39.20
N LYS A 582 -6.88 -26.06 38.44
CA LYS A 582 -5.71 -25.53 37.70
C LYS A 582 -6.13 -24.52 36.64
N SER A 583 -7.13 -24.85 35.83
CA SER A 583 -7.65 -23.97 34.77
C SER A 583 -8.31 -22.73 35.34
N VAL A 584 -9.09 -22.88 36.42
CA VAL A 584 -9.65 -21.76 37.18
C VAL A 584 -8.54 -20.79 37.61
N LYS A 585 -7.50 -21.27 38.32
CA LYS A 585 -6.39 -20.43 38.78
C LYS A 585 -5.67 -19.73 37.62
N GLN A 586 -5.41 -20.44 36.54
CA GLN A 586 -4.73 -19.88 35.37
C GLN A 586 -5.54 -18.77 34.71
N TRP A 587 -6.84 -18.99 34.49
CA TRP A 587 -7.68 -17.98 33.85
C TRP A 587 -7.90 -16.76 34.75
N TYR A 588 -8.21 -16.93 36.04
CA TYR A 588 -8.41 -15.78 36.94
C TYR A 588 -7.11 -14.99 37.16
N SER A 589 -5.95 -15.65 37.18
CA SER A 589 -4.66 -14.95 37.18
C SER A 589 -4.46 -14.11 35.92
N ALA A 590 -4.78 -14.67 34.76
CA ALA A 590 -4.69 -13.96 33.49
C ALA A 590 -5.69 -12.80 33.39
N ALA A 591 -6.93 -13.01 33.81
CA ALA A 591 -7.98 -11.99 33.85
C ALA A 591 -7.60 -10.80 34.76
N ARG A 592 -6.96 -11.05 35.91
CA ARG A 592 -6.46 -9.98 36.79
C ARG A 592 -5.39 -9.12 36.13
N ASN A 593 -4.42 -9.75 35.46
CA ASN A 593 -3.35 -9.02 34.77
C ASN A 593 -3.86 -8.28 33.53
N TRP A 594 -4.78 -8.88 32.78
CA TRP A 594 -5.50 -8.19 31.71
C TRP A 594 -6.23 -6.95 32.23
N ASN A 595 -7.03 -7.11 33.29
CA ASN A 595 -7.76 -6.01 33.91
C ASN A 595 -6.81 -4.89 34.35
N ALA A 596 -5.71 -5.23 35.02
CA ALA A 596 -4.70 -4.26 35.45
C ALA A 596 -4.08 -3.45 34.29
N ILE A 597 -3.95 -4.04 33.10
CA ILE A 597 -3.45 -3.36 31.91
C ILE A 597 -4.50 -2.39 31.36
N ILE A 598 -5.73 -2.85 31.14
CA ILE A 598 -6.80 -2.02 30.55
C ILE A 598 -7.28 -0.90 31.49
N THR A 599 -7.07 -1.06 32.81
CA THR A 599 -7.33 0.01 33.79
C THR A 599 -6.15 0.95 34.00
N SER A 600 -4.99 0.70 33.36
CA SER A 600 -3.83 1.56 33.53
C SER A 600 -3.99 2.88 32.73
N PRO A 601 -3.61 4.05 33.29
CA PRO A 601 -3.79 5.34 32.63
C PRO A 601 -3.15 5.45 31.24
N GLN A 602 -2.11 4.66 30.97
CA GLN A 602 -1.37 4.64 29.69
C GLN A 602 -2.16 3.99 28.53
N HIS A 603 -3.20 3.23 28.87
CA HIS A 603 -4.05 2.51 27.92
C HIS A 603 -5.47 3.11 27.83
N GLN A 604 -5.81 4.03 28.73
CA GLN A 604 -7.13 4.67 28.76
C GLN A 604 -7.12 6.01 28.04
N ILE A 605 -8.15 6.21 27.22
CA ILE A 605 -8.48 7.49 26.59
C ILE A 605 -9.81 7.93 27.17
N TRP A 606 -9.79 9.05 27.89
CA TRP A 606 -10.98 9.66 28.47
C TRP A 606 -11.37 10.88 27.65
N THR A 607 -12.63 10.94 27.23
CA THR A 607 -13.15 12.00 26.37
C THR A 607 -14.57 12.36 26.76
N LYS A 608 -14.90 13.65 26.68
CA LYS A 608 -16.26 14.13 26.92
C LYS A 608 -16.96 14.36 25.60
N LEU A 609 -18.09 13.68 25.40
CA LEU A 609 -18.93 13.94 24.24
C LEU A 609 -19.72 15.24 24.44
N GLU A 610 -19.89 15.98 23.36
CA GLU A 610 -20.74 17.17 23.29
C GLU A 610 -21.94 16.89 22.38
N PRO A 611 -23.11 17.51 22.63
CA PRO A 611 -24.23 17.43 21.70
C PRO A 611 -23.82 17.75 20.27
N GLY A 612 -24.18 16.88 19.33
CA GLY A 612 -23.80 16.98 17.92
C GLY A 612 -22.45 16.34 17.56
N THR A 613 -21.84 15.64 18.51
CA THR A 613 -20.68 14.77 18.25
C THR A 613 -21.06 13.30 18.45
N ALA A 614 -20.87 12.50 17.41
CA ALA A 614 -20.96 11.05 17.50
C ALA A 614 -19.56 10.43 17.65
N LEU A 615 -19.49 9.31 18.37
CA LEU A 615 -18.31 8.46 18.49
C LEU A 615 -18.67 7.08 17.96
N ILE A 616 -17.99 6.64 16.91
CA ILE A 616 -18.09 5.27 16.40
C ILE A 616 -16.79 4.54 16.66
N PHE A 617 -16.89 3.25 16.99
CA PHE A 617 -15.73 2.42 17.25
C PHE A 617 -15.97 0.97 16.84
N ASP A 618 -14.84 0.30 16.58
CA ASP A 618 -14.73 -1.12 16.36
C ASP A 618 -14.86 -1.85 17.70
N ASN A 619 -16.04 -2.37 17.99
CA ASN A 619 -16.38 -3.09 19.21
C ASN A 619 -15.67 -4.46 19.32
N TRP A 620 -15.03 -4.95 18.26
CA TRP A 620 -14.18 -6.15 18.34
C TRP A 620 -12.76 -5.83 18.83
N ARG A 621 -12.37 -4.55 18.81
CA ARG A 621 -11.03 -4.08 19.18
C ARG A 621 -11.05 -3.15 20.40
N MET A 622 -11.88 -2.13 20.33
CA MET A 622 -11.96 -1.05 21.30
C MET A 622 -12.86 -1.46 22.45
N LEU A 623 -12.27 -1.60 23.64
CA LEU A 623 -13.08 -1.62 24.84
C LEU A 623 -13.53 -0.20 25.13
N HIS A 624 -14.72 -0.06 25.68
CA HIS A 624 -15.29 1.23 26.02
C HIS A 624 -15.96 1.19 27.39
N GLY A 625 -16.24 2.36 27.95
CA GLY A 625 -16.88 2.50 29.25
C GLY A 625 -17.32 3.93 29.49
N ARG A 626 -17.69 4.24 30.72
CA ARG A 626 -18.04 5.61 31.12
C ARG A 626 -17.76 5.89 32.58
N SER A 627 -17.49 7.15 32.90
CA SER A 627 -17.57 7.63 34.27
C SER A 627 -19.03 7.67 34.74
N ASP A 628 -19.22 7.67 36.05
CA ASP A 628 -20.51 7.94 36.67
C ASP A 628 -21.01 9.35 36.29
N PHE A 629 -22.32 9.55 36.39
CA PHE A 629 -22.90 10.85 36.06
C PHE A 629 -24.13 11.19 36.89
N THR A 630 -24.44 12.48 36.90
CA THR A 630 -25.65 13.05 37.49
C THR A 630 -26.48 13.77 36.42
N GLY A 631 -27.73 14.12 36.75
CA GLY A 631 -28.63 14.81 35.83
C GLY A 631 -29.23 13.91 34.76
N LYS A 632 -29.90 14.53 33.78
CA LYS A 632 -30.56 13.84 32.66
C LYS A 632 -29.61 13.78 31.47
N ARG A 633 -29.17 12.57 31.12
CA ARG A 633 -28.28 12.29 29.98
C ARG A 633 -29.03 11.43 28.97
N ARG A 634 -29.24 11.96 27.76
CA ARG A 634 -29.91 11.27 26.65
C ARG A 634 -28.90 10.97 25.54
N MET A 635 -28.79 9.70 25.19
CA MET A 635 -27.89 9.19 24.15
C MET A 635 -28.71 8.42 23.12
N CYS A 636 -28.21 8.38 21.89
CA CYS A 636 -28.69 7.45 20.90
C CYS A 636 -27.54 6.71 20.20
N GLY A 637 -27.85 5.62 19.51
CA GLY A 637 -26.85 4.80 18.86
C GLY A 637 -27.42 3.60 18.11
N GLY A 638 -26.53 2.92 17.41
CA GLY A 638 -26.83 1.72 16.63
C GLY A 638 -25.60 0.82 16.47
N TYR A 639 -25.85 -0.42 16.08
CA TYR A 639 -24.83 -1.44 15.81
C TYR A 639 -24.75 -1.68 14.31
N ILE A 640 -23.57 -2.01 13.79
CA ILE A 640 -23.39 -2.54 12.43
C ILE A 640 -22.69 -3.90 12.51
N ASN A 641 -23.13 -4.85 11.68
CA ASN A 641 -22.54 -6.18 11.59
C ASN A 641 -21.16 -6.13 10.94
N ASN A 642 -20.35 -7.15 11.20
CA ASN A 642 -19.03 -7.27 10.58
C ASN A 642 -19.09 -7.29 9.05
N ASP A 643 -19.91 -8.18 8.49
CA ASP A 643 -19.86 -8.49 7.06
C ASP A 643 -20.34 -7.32 6.20
N ASP A 644 -21.37 -6.61 6.66
CA ASP A 644 -21.91 -5.44 5.99
C ASP A 644 -20.91 -4.26 6.03
N PHE A 645 -20.27 -4.03 7.18
CA PHE A 645 -19.22 -3.04 7.31
C PHE A 645 -18.04 -3.35 6.38
N LEU A 646 -17.50 -4.58 6.45
CA LEU A 646 -16.37 -4.97 5.62
C LEU A 646 -16.72 -4.96 4.13
N SER A 647 -17.95 -5.31 3.76
CA SER A 647 -18.43 -5.22 2.37
C SER A 647 -18.39 -3.78 1.86
N ARG A 648 -19.02 -2.84 2.58
CA ARG A 648 -19.00 -1.41 2.21
C ARG A 648 -17.59 -0.86 2.16
N TYR A 649 -16.78 -1.18 3.17
CA TYR A 649 -15.40 -0.71 3.27
C TYR A 649 -14.52 -1.25 2.15
N ARG A 650 -14.59 -2.55 1.83
CA ARG A 650 -13.87 -3.16 0.70
C ARG A 650 -14.24 -2.47 -0.61
N LEU A 651 -15.54 -2.27 -0.87
CA LEU A 651 -16.03 -1.66 -2.11
C LEU A 651 -15.51 -0.25 -2.31
N LEU A 652 -15.53 0.57 -1.27
CA LEU A 652 -15.01 1.94 -1.32
C LEU A 652 -13.48 1.96 -1.48
N LYS A 653 -12.78 1.07 -0.77
CA LYS A 653 -11.31 1.07 -0.72
C LYS A 653 -10.65 0.50 -1.96
N TYR A 654 -11.17 -0.60 -2.48
CA TYR A 654 -10.51 -1.38 -3.54
C TYR A 654 -11.26 -1.31 -4.88
N GLY A 655 -12.53 -0.88 -4.88
CA GLY A 655 -13.39 -0.97 -6.05
C GLY A 655 -13.91 -2.39 -6.31
N ARG A 656 -15.02 -2.47 -7.05
CA ARG A 656 -15.73 -3.73 -7.30
C ARG A 656 -14.87 -4.77 -8.02
N GLU A 657 -14.25 -4.39 -9.14
CA GLU A 657 -13.50 -5.35 -9.98
C GLU A 657 -12.35 -6.01 -9.21
N ARG A 658 -11.60 -5.26 -8.41
CA ARG A 658 -10.50 -5.82 -7.60
C ARG A 658 -10.99 -6.80 -6.54
N ILE A 659 -12.17 -6.58 -5.97
CA ILE A 659 -12.78 -7.53 -5.01
C ILE A 659 -13.18 -8.81 -5.73
N LEU A 660 -13.85 -8.67 -6.88
CA LEU A 660 -14.28 -9.82 -7.69
C LEU A 660 -13.09 -10.69 -8.13
N ASP A 661 -12.01 -10.05 -8.56
CA ASP A 661 -10.76 -10.73 -8.96
C ASP A 661 -10.07 -11.46 -7.79
N ASN A 662 -10.42 -11.14 -6.54
CA ASN A 662 -9.80 -11.70 -5.34
C ASN A 662 -10.76 -12.54 -4.49
N LEU A 663 -11.97 -12.89 -4.94
CA LEU A 663 -12.89 -13.70 -4.11
C LEU A 663 -12.25 -15.04 -3.68
N GLY A 664 -12.23 -15.30 -2.37
CA GLY A 664 -11.60 -16.51 -1.80
C GLY A 664 -10.06 -16.52 -1.81
N ASN A 665 -9.41 -15.48 -2.33
CA ASN A 665 -7.95 -15.38 -2.41
C ASN A 665 -7.35 -14.73 -1.15
N TRP A 666 -6.61 -15.50 -0.35
CA TRP A 666 -5.87 -14.98 0.82
C TRP A 666 -4.38 -14.74 0.56
N ASN A 667 -3.90 -14.93 -0.67
CA ASN A 667 -2.48 -14.85 -1.02
C ASN A 667 -1.90 -13.42 -0.85
N LEU A 668 -0.65 -13.37 -0.39
CA LEU A 668 0.15 -12.16 -0.17
C LEU A 668 1.33 -12.04 -1.13
N SER A 669 1.57 -13.03 -1.99
CA SER A 669 2.75 -13.07 -2.87
C SER A 669 2.70 -12.09 -4.05
N LEU A 670 1.69 -11.22 -4.15
CA LEU A 670 1.46 -10.32 -5.29
C LEU A 670 1.44 -8.83 -4.94
N GLY A 671 1.73 -8.44 -3.71
CA GLY A 671 1.73 -7.01 -3.33
C GLY A 671 2.03 -6.77 -1.86
N SER A 672 2.00 -5.50 -1.46
CA SER A 672 2.13 -5.16 -0.04
C SER A 672 0.99 -5.80 0.76
N LYS A 673 1.27 -6.10 2.02
CA LYS A 673 0.36 -6.74 2.98
C LYS A 673 -1.03 -6.05 3.16
N THR A 674 -1.21 -4.84 2.62
CA THR A 674 -2.43 -4.01 2.71
C THR A 674 -3.30 -4.01 1.44
N ASP A 675 -2.89 -4.72 0.38
CA ASP A 675 -3.45 -4.58 -0.98
C ASP A 675 -4.45 -5.68 -1.38
N ASN A 676 -4.63 -6.71 -0.56
CA ASN A 676 -5.62 -7.77 -0.80
C ASN A 676 -6.91 -7.48 0.01
N PRO A 677 -8.08 -7.32 -0.64
CA PRO A 677 -9.35 -7.03 0.05
C PRO A 677 -9.76 -8.05 1.12
N ASN A 678 -9.31 -9.30 1.02
CA ASN A 678 -9.63 -10.34 1.99
C ASN A 678 -8.81 -10.22 3.28
N MET A 679 -7.69 -9.49 3.27
CA MET A 679 -6.89 -9.26 4.48
C MET A 679 -7.56 -8.29 5.47
N LEU A 680 -8.72 -7.73 5.11
CA LEU A 680 -9.57 -7.01 6.04
C LEU A 680 -10.40 -8.00 6.87
N ILE A 681 -10.15 -8.05 8.18
CA ILE A 681 -10.74 -9.02 9.13
C ILE A 681 -11.36 -8.38 10.36
#